data_AF-A0A8T1RXZ5-F1
#
_entry.id   AF-A0A8T1RXZ5-F1
#
_cell.length_a   1.000
_cell.length_b   1.000
_cell.length_c   1.000
_cell.angle_alpha   90.00
_cell.angle_beta   90.00
_cell.angle_gamma   90.00
#
_symmetry.space_group_name_H-M   'P 1'
#
loop_
_entity.id
_entity.type
_entity.pdbx_description
1 polymer ?
#
loop_
_entity_poly.entity_id
_entity_poly.type
_entity_poly.pdbx_seq_one_letter_code
_entity_poly.pdbx_strand_id
1 'polypeptide(L)'
;MEPVCLVEPVPSSGALRVNPDALGLLRGLAQPLHVLAIFGPRGTGKSFLMDRLAGQGKGFPRSPGIWVWCMPHLTQPDQALVLLDTEGFPEQEGDETKLSRLFLLNVLLSSVFVYNTRSEDDPQRQLDRLTYVRDLPRVVGVLDECSWENSFLLSSVLPDFVWCLRDVAPDPGLDEVLEATHHELDSALSSPQDSEDSPSSCIQRLFPFRKLFRFCSPPADGGHGEPPAPTDQLHPTFQEQMGRFKDYALSRSPKTVLGNRAVDGAFLADFLEHIVDLLSRDEPVLLSKICSDLQEGNDYFEGYPMDPAGGAPPRRAAACAAQPSVLEPKRERVVPLQASRPAPPVLAQAAPGTAQPGAMEEPMCLIENSPDGELQPNQAALALLQSVRQPVVVVAIAGLYRTGKSYLLNRLAGKDRGGFSLGATIQSHTKGIWMWCLPHPRRAGHTLVLLDTEGLGDVEKGDAKNDAWIFALAVLLSGTLVYNSLGTIDQHALEQLHYVTELTERIKAKAAGEGSRQEREDSAEFVRFFPAFVWAVRDFTLQLELDGREITEDEYLENSLKRREGQPEKLDLPKKYLHQYFPSRKCFVFDRPAPRRDLARLDELPEAVLSPEFLEQARRFCSHIHQQAGTKTLPGGHVVTGTLLGNLAVTYVDAIRSGAVPCLESAVLALAQMENSAAVGEAVAAYEEQLGRRAALPTESLPELLALHAQCEREALRAFMARAFKDEGQQYQRQLKDTLDSQRAELCCRNEEASSDRCQAVLMELSQELEERVCEGSYSVPGGYRRLLDDQREMVERYQLVPGKGIMAAKVLQEFLKSKETVAQAVLQSDQNLTDRQRELEGDSRAGPMVL
;
A
#
# COMPACT_ATOMS: atom_id res chain seq x y z
N MET A 1 34.14 47.36 -10.80
CA MET A 1 35.15 46.77 -9.89
C MET A 1 35.18 45.27 -10.07
N GLU A 2 36.08 44.53 -9.43
CA GLU A 2 35.99 43.06 -9.38
C GLU A 2 35.08 42.63 -8.21
N PRO A 3 34.49 41.42 -8.25
CA PRO A 3 33.70 40.90 -7.14
C PRO A 3 34.54 40.77 -5.85
N VAL A 4 33.97 41.16 -4.71
CA VAL A 4 34.61 41.06 -3.38
C VAL A 4 33.71 40.33 -2.39
N CYS A 5 34.30 39.61 -1.43
CA CYS A 5 33.53 38.90 -0.41
C CYS A 5 32.95 39.91 0.60
N LEU A 6 31.62 39.99 0.69
CA LEU A 6 30.90 40.90 1.58
C LEU A 6 30.64 40.27 2.95
N VAL A 7 30.16 39.03 2.96
CA VAL A 7 29.87 38.26 4.17
C VAL A 7 30.50 36.89 4.03
N GLU A 8 31.26 36.46 5.03
CA GLU A 8 31.83 35.12 5.09
C GLU A 8 31.40 34.39 6.37
N PRO A 9 31.15 33.08 6.29
CA PRO A 9 30.79 32.29 7.45
C PRO A 9 32.02 31.88 8.27
N VAL A 10 31.93 31.97 9.60
CA VAL A 10 32.98 31.54 10.52
C VAL A 10 32.96 30.00 10.67
N PRO A 11 34.03 29.28 10.29
CA PRO A 11 34.00 27.81 10.18
C PRO A 11 33.68 27.03 11.46
N SER A 12 33.90 27.61 12.64
CA SER A 12 33.82 26.93 13.93
C SER A 12 32.58 27.27 14.77
N SER A 13 31.79 28.28 14.37
CA SER A 13 30.69 28.81 15.21
C SER A 13 29.37 29.05 14.49
N GLY A 14 29.30 28.86 13.16
CA GLY A 14 28.10 29.19 12.37
C GLY A 14 27.75 30.69 12.32
N ALA A 15 28.57 31.54 12.96
CA ALA A 15 28.43 32.99 12.95
C ALA A 15 28.81 33.57 11.58
N LEU A 16 28.25 34.72 11.25
CA LEU A 16 28.57 35.45 10.02
C LEU A 16 29.52 36.61 10.34
N ARG A 17 30.57 36.77 9.53
CA ARG A 17 31.50 37.90 9.63
C ARG A 17 31.33 38.79 8.41
N VAL A 18 31.14 40.09 8.65
CA VAL A 18 31.10 41.09 7.58
C VAL A 18 32.52 41.56 7.26
N ASN A 19 32.82 41.72 5.98
CA ASN A 19 34.10 42.23 5.52
C ASN A 19 34.12 43.77 5.53
N PRO A 20 34.95 44.42 6.37
CA PRO A 20 34.98 45.89 6.49
C PRO A 20 35.41 46.60 5.20
N ASP A 21 36.27 45.99 4.39
CA ASP A 21 36.71 46.58 3.12
C ASP A 21 35.57 46.58 2.10
N ALA A 22 34.79 45.50 2.04
CA ALA A 22 33.60 45.41 1.19
C ALA A 22 32.48 46.35 1.65
N LEU A 23 32.31 46.54 2.96
CA LEU A 23 31.41 47.55 3.52
C LEU A 23 31.83 48.97 3.13
N GLY A 24 33.13 49.28 3.17
CA GLY A 24 33.66 50.57 2.72
C GLY A 24 33.32 50.87 1.25
N LEU A 25 33.36 49.83 0.39
CA LEU A 25 32.96 49.95 -1.01
C LEU A 25 31.45 50.19 -1.17
N LEU A 26 30.61 49.51 -0.37
CA LEU A 26 29.16 49.76 -0.36
C LEU A 26 28.84 51.17 0.10
N ARG A 27 29.42 51.62 1.24
CA ARG A 27 29.20 52.98 1.79
C ARG A 27 29.56 54.09 0.80
N GLY A 28 30.47 53.84 -0.15
CA GLY A 28 30.85 54.79 -1.20
C GLY A 28 29.80 55.01 -2.29
N LEU A 29 28.72 54.22 -2.33
CA LEU A 29 27.65 54.34 -3.33
C LEU A 29 26.56 55.29 -2.84
N ALA A 30 26.61 56.55 -3.28
CA ALA A 30 25.61 57.57 -2.92
C ALA A 30 24.32 57.52 -3.77
N GLN A 31 24.30 56.73 -4.85
CA GLN A 31 23.11 56.56 -5.69
C GLN A 31 22.11 55.58 -5.05
N PRO A 32 20.82 55.66 -5.41
CA PRO A 32 19.87 54.58 -5.14
C PRO A 32 20.39 53.23 -5.64
N LEU A 33 20.32 52.22 -4.78
CA LEU A 33 20.84 50.90 -5.08
C LEU A 33 19.77 49.99 -5.68
N HIS A 34 20.04 49.44 -6.85
CA HIS A 34 19.35 48.29 -7.38
C HIS A 34 20.11 47.03 -6.99
N VAL A 35 19.56 46.25 -6.05
CA VAL A 35 20.27 45.12 -5.45
C VAL A 35 19.65 43.81 -5.92
N LEU A 36 20.40 43.05 -6.72
CA LEU A 36 19.94 41.75 -7.23
C LEU A 36 20.74 40.64 -6.56
N ALA A 37 20.05 39.80 -5.80
CA ALA A 37 20.66 38.67 -5.10
C ALA A 37 20.28 37.34 -5.77
N ILE A 38 21.21 36.38 -5.80
CA ILE A 38 20.92 35.01 -6.27
C ILE A 38 21.28 33.96 -5.24
N PHE A 39 20.35 33.01 -5.07
CA PHE A 39 20.44 31.92 -4.13
C PHE A 39 19.90 30.63 -4.74
N GLY A 40 20.36 29.47 -4.28
CA GLY A 40 19.93 28.17 -4.79
C GLY A 40 20.97 27.08 -4.61
N PRO A 41 20.69 25.84 -5.05
CA PRO A 41 21.63 24.73 -4.90
C PRO A 41 23.00 25.01 -5.56
N ARG A 42 24.06 24.36 -5.08
CA ARG A 42 25.39 24.39 -5.70
C ARG A 42 25.32 23.78 -7.11
N GLY A 43 26.14 24.30 -8.03
CA GLY A 43 26.24 23.75 -9.39
C GLY A 43 25.07 24.06 -10.34
N THR A 44 24.11 24.91 -9.97
CA THR A 44 22.95 25.27 -10.82
C THR A 44 23.21 26.38 -11.84
N GLY A 45 24.44 26.88 -11.96
CA GLY A 45 24.79 27.94 -12.90
C GLY A 45 24.43 29.36 -12.44
N LYS A 46 24.34 29.61 -11.11
CA LYS A 46 24.03 30.93 -10.51
C LYS A 46 24.99 32.03 -10.96
N SER A 47 26.29 31.84 -10.69
CA SER A 47 27.34 32.78 -11.08
C SER A 47 27.37 33.01 -12.60
N PHE A 48 27.08 31.97 -13.41
CA PHE A 48 26.94 32.13 -14.86
C PHE A 48 25.80 33.10 -15.24
N LEU A 49 24.62 33.01 -14.59
CA LEU A 49 23.54 33.97 -14.84
C LEU A 49 23.95 35.40 -14.45
N MET A 50 24.62 35.55 -13.29
CA MET A 50 25.10 36.86 -12.82
C MET A 50 26.15 37.47 -13.74
N ASP A 51 27.07 36.65 -14.26
CA ASP A 51 28.10 37.10 -15.19
C ASP A 51 27.49 37.59 -16.52
N ARG A 52 26.38 36.98 -16.95
CA ARG A 52 25.63 37.44 -18.14
C ARG A 52 24.87 38.73 -17.90
N LEU A 53 24.40 38.98 -16.68
CA LEU A 53 23.81 40.25 -16.29
C LEU A 53 24.87 41.36 -16.22
N ALA A 54 26.01 41.10 -15.56
CA ALA A 54 27.11 42.04 -15.36
C ALA A 54 27.82 42.45 -16.67
N GLY A 55 27.86 41.55 -17.66
CA GLY A 55 28.71 41.71 -18.85
C GLY A 55 30.12 41.18 -18.64
N GLN A 56 30.92 41.07 -19.72
CA GLN A 56 32.20 40.33 -19.71
C GLN A 56 33.14 40.76 -18.57
N GLY A 57 33.29 39.89 -17.58
CA GLY A 57 34.23 40.04 -16.46
C GLY A 57 34.76 38.68 -16.00
N LYS A 58 35.67 38.68 -15.01
CA LYS A 58 36.41 37.49 -14.54
C LYS A 58 35.56 36.42 -13.81
N GLY A 59 34.27 36.69 -13.61
CA GLY A 59 33.33 35.80 -12.93
C GLY A 59 33.36 35.91 -11.40
N PHE A 60 32.27 35.50 -10.73
CA PHE A 60 32.23 35.40 -9.26
C PHE A 60 33.12 34.25 -8.74
N PRO A 61 33.89 34.45 -7.64
CA PRO A 61 34.66 33.39 -7.00
C PRO A 61 33.76 32.31 -6.37
N ARG A 62 34.22 31.06 -6.39
CA ARG A 62 33.46 29.88 -5.92
C ARG A 62 33.68 29.53 -4.44
N SER A 63 33.90 30.54 -3.59
CA SER A 63 34.18 30.34 -2.16
C SER A 63 32.97 30.70 -1.27
N PRO A 64 32.80 30.07 -0.10
CA PRO A 64 31.63 30.26 0.76
C PRO A 64 31.45 31.70 1.23
N GLY A 65 30.23 32.22 1.10
CA GLY A 65 29.87 33.56 1.52
C GLY A 65 28.87 34.24 0.58
N ILE A 66 28.66 35.54 0.82
CA ILE A 66 27.97 36.45 -0.09
C ILE A 66 29.05 37.30 -0.77
N TRP A 67 29.13 37.20 -2.09
CA TRP A 67 30.03 38.00 -2.91
C TRP A 67 29.26 39.17 -3.51
N VAL A 68 29.84 40.36 -3.45
CA VAL A 68 29.23 41.59 -3.98
C VAL A 68 29.99 42.11 -5.18
N TRP A 69 29.26 42.53 -6.21
CA TRP A 69 29.80 43.23 -7.36
C TRP A 69 29.00 44.50 -7.65
N CYS A 70 29.64 45.65 -7.41
CA CYS A 70 29.07 46.96 -7.64
C CYS A 70 29.47 47.54 -9.01
N MET A 71 28.50 48.07 -9.74
CA MET A 71 28.68 48.71 -11.05
C MET A 71 27.61 49.77 -11.32
N PRO A 72 27.81 50.69 -12.27
CA PRO A 72 26.75 51.57 -12.74
C PRO A 72 25.58 50.76 -13.31
N HIS A 73 24.35 51.19 -13.07
CA HIS A 73 23.19 50.48 -13.59
C HIS A 73 23.13 50.59 -15.13
N LEU A 74 22.90 49.47 -15.80
CA LEU A 74 23.12 49.31 -17.24
C LEU A 74 22.12 50.09 -18.12
N THR A 75 20.96 50.43 -17.57
CA THR A 75 19.88 51.13 -18.28
C THR A 75 19.43 52.44 -17.60
N GLN A 76 19.88 52.71 -16.37
CA GLN A 76 19.47 53.86 -15.54
C GLN A 76 20.71 54.50 -14.91
N PRO A 77 21.34 55.49 -15.56
CA PRO A 77 22.68 55.96 -15.17
C PRO A 77 22.74 56.67 -13.81
N ASP A 78 21.59 57.02 -13.23
CA ASP A 78 21.42 57.63 -11.92
C ASP A 78 21.39 56.63 -10.76
N GLN A 79 21.47 55.33 -11.05
CA GLN A 79 21.41 54.24 -10.08
C GLN A 79 22.67 53.38 -10.11
N ALA A 80 22.95 52.70 -9.01
CA ALA A 80 24.01 51.69 -8.94
C ALA A 80 23.39 50.28 -8.92
N LEU A 81 23.96 49.38 -9.71
CA LEU A 81 23.64 47.95 -9.71
C LEU A 81 24.59 47.22 -8.75
N VAL A 82 24.01 46.51 -7.79
CA VAL A 82 24.73 45.67 -6.82
C VAL A 82 24.27 44.24 -7.01
N LEU A 83 25.20 43.37 -7.44
CA LEU A 83 24.93 41.94 -7.61
C LEU A 83 25.46 41.17 -6.38
N LEU A 84 24.61 40.37 -5.76
CA LEU A 84 24.95 39.49 -4.63
C LEU A 84 24.90 38.02 -5.08
N ASP A 85 26.05 37.38 -5.22
CA ASP A 85 26.15 35.95 -5.54
C ASP A 85 26.47 35.14 -4.29
N THR A 86 25.79 34.00 -4.14
CA THR A 86 26.08 33.04 -3.08
C THR A 86 26.58 31.74 -3.67
N GLU A 87 27.50 31.07 -2.97
CA GLU A 87 28.01 29.76 -3.38
C GLU A 87 26.86 28.72 -3.54
N GLY A 88 25.74 28.97 -2.86
CA GLY A 88 24.56 28.11 -2.83
C GLY A 88 24.66 27.00 -1.79
N PHE A 89 23.55 26.31 -1.55
CA PHE A 89 23.48 25.22 -0.57
C PHE A 89 23.85 23.86 -1.19
N PRO A 90 24.53 22.96 -0.45
CA PRO A 90 24.87 21.62 -0.92
C PRO A 90 23.59 20.78 -1.12
N GLU A 91 23.67 19.78 -2.01
CA GLU A 91 22.54 18.87 -2.28
C GLU A 91 22.35 17.80 -1.18
N GLN A 92 23.31 17.68 -0.25
CA GLN A 92 23.25 16.85 0.95
C GLN A 92 23.73 17.65 2.18
N GLU A 93 23.34 17.20 3.38
CA GLU A 93 23.47 17.88 4.67
C GLU A 93 24.69 18.80 4.82
N GLY A 94 24.40 20.06 5.17
CA GLY A 94 25.36 21.06 5.64
C GLY A 94 24.82 21.74 6.90
N ASP A 95 25.56 22.70 7.44
CA ASP A 95 25.13 23.53 8.57
C ASP A 95 23.88 24.36 8.18
N GLU A 96 22.69 23.84 8.49
CA GLU A 96 21.39 24.42 8.12
C GLU A 96 21.21 25.83 8.70
N THR A 97 21.70 26.06 9.92
CA THR A 97 21.64 27.37 10.59
C THR A 97 22.39 28.43 9.80
N LYS A 98 23.61 28.10 9.33
CA LYS A 98 24.43 29.00 8.52
C LYS A 98 23.78 29.33 7.18
N LEU A 99 23.19 28.35 6.49
CA LEU A 99 22.55 28.54 5.20
C LEU A 99 21.24 29.33 5.32
N SER A 100 20.48 29.10 6.40
CA SER A 100 19.30 29.89 6.74
C SER A 100 19.66 31.37 6.96
N ARG A 101 20.71 31.67 7.73
CA ARG A 101 21.19 33.05 7.93
C ARG A 101 21.66 33.72 6.62
N LEU A 102 22.37 32.99 5.75
CA LEU A 102 22.76 33.50 4.43
C LEU A 102 21.55 33.76 3.52
N PHE A 103 20.54 32.88 3.55
CA PHE A 103 19.28 33.08 2.84
C PHE A 103 18.57 34.37 3.30
N LEU A 104 18.41 34.55 4.62
CA LEU A 104 17.78 35.74 5.21
C LEU A 104 18.46 37.04 4.76
N LEU A 105 19.79 37.08 4.78
CA LEU A 105 20.55 38.24 4.30
C LEU A 105 20.30 38.53 2.81
N ASN A 106 20.30 37.51 1.95
CA ASN A 106 20.06 37.73 0.51
C ASN A 106 18.66 38.28 0.22
N VAL A 107 17.66 37.82 0.98
CA VAL A 107 16.29 38.32 0.85
C VAL A 107 16.17 39.76 1.36
N LEU A 108 16.70 40.06 2.55
CA LEU A 108 16.52 41.38 3.17
C LEU A 108 17.29 42.49 2.45
N LEU A 109 18.47 42.18 1.89
CA LEU A 109 19.32 43.17 1.21
C LEU A 109 18.87 43.46 -0.23
N SER A 110 18.18 42.54 -0.89
CA SER A 110 17.84 42.66 -2.31
C SER A 110 16.56 43.47 -2.58
N SER A 111 16.49 44.11 -3.75
CA SER A 111 15.26 44.58 -4.39
C SER A 111 14.67 43.49 -5.32
N VAL A 112 15.53 42.63 -5.88
CA VAL A 112 15.13 41.45 -6.65
C VAL A 112 15.88 40.23 -6.11
N PHE A 113 15.14 39.24 -5.60
CA PHE A 113 15.67 37.98 -5.11
C PHE A 113 15.47 36.88 -6.14
N VAL A 114 16.57 36.32 -6.65
CA VAL A 114 16.58 35.27 -7.64
C VAL A 114 16.84 33.92 -6.97
N TYR A 115 15.87 33.02 -7.04
CA TYR A 115 16.08 31.61 -6.72
C TYR A 115 16.43 30.85 -7.99
N ASN A 116 17.55 30.14 -8.04
CA ASN A 116 18.02 29.46 -9.25
C ASN A 116 18.23 27.96 -9.05
N THR A 117 17.50 27.15 -9.82
CA THR A 117 17.53 25.68 -9.79
C THR A 117 17.80 25.09 -11.17
N ARG A 118 18.08 23.78 -11.23
CA ARG A 118 18.36 23.03 -12.46
C ARG A 118 17.33 21.91 -12.62
N SER A 119 16.89 21.64 -13.85
CA SER A 119 15.78 20.74 -14.16
C SER A 119 16.19 19.26 -14.13
N GLU A 120 15.85 18.57 -13.03
CA GLU A 120 15.86 17.11 -12.97
C GLU A 120 14.50 16.51 -12.52
N ASP A 121 13.66 17.29 -11.83
CA ASP A 121 12.36 16.85 -11.24
C ASP A 121 11.19 17.80 -11.57
N ASP A 122 10.02 17.49 -10.98
CA ASP A 122 8.81 18.31 -10.98
C ASP A 122 9.07 19.77 -10.52
N PRO A 123 8.50 20.79 -11.21
CA PRO A 123 8.67 22.19 -10.85
C PRO A 123 8.31 22.52 -9.38
N GLN A 124 7.21 21.97 -8.86
CA GLN A 124 6.79 22.24 -7.48
C GLN A 124 7.84 21.75 -6.49
N ARG A 125 8.39 20.54 -6.71
CA ARG A 125 9.47 19.99 -5.88
C ARG A 125 10.72 20.85 -5.91
N GLN A 126 11.07 21.43 -7.06
CA GLN A 126 12.25 22.30 -7.16
C GLN A 126 12.05 23.63 -6.42
N LEU A 127 10.83 24.17 -6.42
CA LEU A 127 10.45 25.33 -5.62
C LEU A 127 10.48 25.00 -4.12
N ASP A 128 9.99 23.82 -3.74
CA ASP A 128 9.93 23.34 -2.35
C ASP A 128 11.30 22.98 -1.75
N ARG A 129 12.37 22.94 -2.55
CA ARG A 129 13.75 22.83 -2.04
C ARG A 129 14.19 24.09 -1.28
N LEU A 130 13.51 25.24 -1.44
CA LEU A 130 13.83 26.47 -0.70
C LEU A 130 13.24 26.45 0.71
N THR A 131 13.59 25.46 1.52
CA THR A 131 13.00 25.22 2.86
C THR A 131 13.19 26.39 3.82
N TYR A 132 14.28 27.15 3.68
CA TYR A 132 14.63 28.31 4.51
C TYR A 132 13.58 29.44 4.49
N VAL A 133 12.72 29.50 3.46
CA VAL A 133 11.64 30.51 3.38
C VAL A 133 10.64 30.39 4.53
N ARG A 134 10.52 29.19 5.13
CA ARG A 134 9.64 28.92 6.27
C ARG A 134 10.08 29.62 7.56
N ASP A 135 11.37 29.88 7.70
CA ASP A 135 11.93 30.54 8.88
C ASP A 135 11.82 32.07 8.78
N LEU A 136 11.64 32.61 7.57
CA LEU A 136 11.55 34.06 7.32
C LEU A 136 10.52 34.77 8.22
N PRO A 137 9.24 34.34 8.31
CA PRO A 137 8.26 34.99 9.19
C PRO A 137 8.45 34.68 10.69
N ARG A 138 9.33 33.72 11.04
CA ARG A 138 9.66 33.36 12.43
C ARG A 138 10.82 34.18 12.98
N VAL A 139 11.78 34.50 12.11
CA VAL A 139 13.01 35.24 12.47
C VAL A 139 12.87 36.73 12.18
N VAL A 140 12.08 37.13 11.18
CA VAL A 140 11.92 38.53 10.77
C VAL A 140 10.52 39.05 11.10
N GLY A 141 10.45 40.14 11.84
CA GLY A 141 9.24 40.89 12.17
C GLY A 141 9.23 42.28 11.52
N VAL A 142 8.06 42.79 11.16
CA VAL A 142 7.92 44.18 10.66
C VAL A 142 7.62 45.18 11.77
N LEU A 143 6.74 44.84 12.73
CA LEU A 143 6.31 45.68 13.85
C LEU A 143 6.34 44.89 15.17
N ASP A 144 6.50 45.59 16.30
CA ASP A 144 6.78 45.00 17.63
C ASP A 144 5.56 44.27 18.25
N GLU A 145 4.33 44.43 17.72
CA GLU A 145 3.08 44.03 18.41
C GLU A 145 2.05 43.16 17.65
N CYS A 146 2.37 42.47 16.54
CA CYS A 146 1.38 41.60 15.85
C CYS A 146 1.97 40.29 15.26
N SER A 147 1.68 39.12 15.86
CA SER A 147 2.16 37.82 15.36
C SER A 147 1.40 37.28 14.13
N TRP A 148 0.12 37.64 13.98
CA TRP A 148 -0.81 37.17 12.95
C TRP A 148 -0.79 38.03 11.66
N GLU A 149 -0.46 39.32 11.76
CA GLU A 149 -0.33 40.24 10.62
C GLU A 149 1.08 40.26 10.00
N ASN A 150 2.07 39.64 10.66
CA ASN A 150 3.48 39.73 10.23
C ASN A 150 3.70 39.21 8.80
N SER A 151 2.98 38.16 8.37
CA SER A 151 3.09 37.67 6.98
C SER A 151 2.56 38.66 5.95
N PHE A 152 1.49 39.39 6.27
CA PHE A 152 0.89 40.42 5.42
C PHE A 152 1.76 41.69 5.38
N LEU A 153 2.39 42.04 6.50
CA LEU A 153 3.32 43.16 6.55
C LEU A 153 4.63 42.84 5.82
N LEU A 154 5.16 41.62 5.96
CA LEU A 154 6.35 41.18 5.23
C LEU A 154 6.13 41.25 3.71
N SER A 155 4.94 40.91 3.21
CA SER A 155 4.64 41.02 1.77
C SER A 155 4.62 42.45 1.22
N SER A 156 4.68 43.48 2.07
CA SER A 156 4.84 44.87 1.65
C SER A 156 6.31 45.35 1.58
N VAL A 157 7.26 44.57 2.13
CA VAL A 157 8.68 44.97 2.30
C VAL A 157 9.65 43.99 1.63
N LEU A 158 9.24 42.74 1.41
CA LEU A 158 10.05 41.72 0.75
C LEU A 158 10.25 42.03 -0.76
N PRO A 159 11.39 41.62 -1.34
CA PRO A 159 11.73 41.91 -2.73
C PRO A 159 10.82 41.20 -3.76
N ASP A 160 11.00 41.53 -5.04
CA ASP A 160 10.48 40.70 -6.12
C ASP A 160 11.13 39.30 -6.07
N PHE A 161 10.32 38.25 -6.03
CA PHE A 161 10.79 36.87 -6.10
C PHE A 161 10.85 36.40 -7.55
N VAL A 162 12.03 35.98 -8.01
CA VAL A 162 12.24 35.50 -9.37
C VAL A 162 12.82 34.10 -9.33
N TRP A 163 12.08 33.12 -9.86
CA TRP A 163 12.57 31.76 -9.99
C TRP A 163 13.12 31.51 -11.39
N CYS A 164 14.42 31.19 -11.45
CA CYS A 164 15.13 30.79 -12.65
C CYS A 164 15.28 29.26 -12.67
N LEU A 165 14.59 28.61 -13.60
CA LEU A 165 14.67 27.16 -13.78
C LEU A 165 15.52 26.84 -15.01
N ARG A 166 16.71 26.29 -14.78
CA ARG A 166 17.72 25.98 -15.81
C ARG A 166 17.55 24.58 -16.40
N ASP A 167 18.09 24.40 -17.60
CA ASP A 167 18.20 23.13 -18.33
C ASP A 167 16.86 22.44 -18.61
N VAL A 168 15.81 23.23 -18.77
CA VAL A 168 14.47 22.72 -19.10
C VAL A 168 14.37 22.52 -20.60
N ALA A 169 13.76 21.41 -21.04
CA ALA A 169 13.41 21.25 -22.44
C ALA A 169 12.47 22.41 -22.88
N PRO A 170 12.64 22.94 -24.11
CA PRO A 170 11.70 23.92 -24.66
C PRO A 170 10.28 23.36 -24.64
N ASP A 171 9.33 24.14 -24.14
CA ASP A 171 7.93 23.76 -24.01
C ASP A 171 7.07 24.90 -24.54
N PRO A 172 6.77 24.89 -25.86
CA PRO A 172 6.09 26.01 -26.51
C PRO A 172 4.77 26.37 -25.85
N GLY A 173 4.03 25.40 -25.30
CA GLY A 173 2.73 25.64 -24.68
C GLY A 173 2.85 26.40 -23.37
N LEU A 174 3.77 26.00 -22.48
CA LEU A 174 3.99 26.70 -21.21
C LEU A 174 4.78 28.01 -21.40
N ASP A 175 5.68 28.06 -22.38
CA ASP A 175 6.41 29.27 -22.74
C ASP A 175 5.45 30.36 -23.28
N GLU A 176 4.44 30.00 -24.09
CA GLU A 176 3.36 30.92 -24.52
C GLU A 176 2.51 31.43 -23.34
N VAL A 177 2.18 30.55 -22.37
CA VAL A 177 1.43 30.95 -21.16
C VAL A 177 2.23 31.91 -20.30
N LEU A 178 3.52 31.64 -20.10
CA LEU A 178 4.41 32.51 -19.35
C LEU A 178 4.58 33.86 -20.07
N GLU A 179 4.71 33.89 -21.39
CA GLU A 179 4.74 35.16 -22.13
C GLU A 179 3.44 35.96 -21.97
N ALA A 180 2.28 35.30 -22.11
CA ALA A 180 0.96 35.93 -21.99
C ALA A 180 0.68 36.48 -20.58
N THR A 181 1.26 35.87 -19.55
CA THR A 181 1.10 36.26 -18.15
C THR A 181 2.25 37.11 -17.64
N HIS A 182 3.09 37.65 -18.53
CA HIS A 182 4.29 38.41 -18.15
C HIS A 182 5.18 37.67 -17.13
N HIS A 183 5.35 36.37 -17.33
CA HIS A 183 6.13 35.43 -16.54
C HIS A 183 5.63 35.23 -15.10
N GLU A 184 4.33 35.40 -14.80
CA GLU A 184 3.81 35.17 -13.45
C GLU A 184 4.01 33.71 -13.00
N LEU A 185 4.65 33.54 -11.85
CA LEU A 185 4.94 32.22 -11.28
C LEU A 185 3.66 31.40 -11.10
N ASP A 186 2.61 32.03 -10.58
CA ASP A 186 1.35 31.36 -10.24
C ASP A 186 0.60 30.82 -11.47
N SER A 187 0.91 31.32 -12.67
CA SER A 187 0.33 30.81 -13.92
C SER A 187 0.90 29.46 -14.35
N ALA A 188 2.09 29.11 -13.85
CA ALA A 188 2.81 27.88 -14.16
C ALA A 188 2.72 26.84 -13.03
N LEU A 189 2.12 27.20 -11.89
CA LEU A 189 1.86 26.29 -10.78
C LEU A 189 0.38 25.86 -10.80
N SER A 190 0.11 24.60 -10.48
CA SER A 190 -1.28 24.11 -10.35
C SER A 190 -1.91 24.65 -9.06
N SER A 191 -3.24 24.87 -9.04
CA SER A 191 -3.97 25.51 -7.94
C SER A 191 -3.64 24.92 -6.55
N PRO A 192 -3.61 25.74 -5.49
CA PRO A 192 -3.05 25.37 -4.19
C PRO A 192 -3.91 24.33 -3.46
N GLN A 193 -3.38 23.13 -3.27
CA GLN A 193 -3.80 22.16 -2.24
C GLN A 193 -2.59 21.70 -1.40
N ASP A 194 -1.58 22.56 -1.27
CA ASP A 194 -0.44 22.30 -0.40
C ASP A 194 -0.79 22.64 1.05
N SER A 195 -0.11 22.00 2.01
CA SER A 195 -0.17 22.39 3.42
C SER A 195 0.15 23.89 3.55
N GLU A 196 -0.55 24.64 4.43
CA GLU A 196 -0.32 26.09 4.62
C GLU A 196 1.16 26.47 4.86
N ASP A 197 1.95 25.51 5.36
CA ASP A 197 3.38 25.64 5.66
C ASP A 197 4.33 25.11 4.56
N SER A 198 3.91 24.78 3.33
CA SER A 198 4.86 24.42 2.25
C SER A 198 5.75 25.62 1.86
N PRO A 199 7.01 25.43 1.39
CA PRO A 199 7.83 26.54 0.92
C PRO A 199 7.19 27.28 -0.24
N SER A 200 6.55 26.59 -1.19
CA SER A 200 5.74 27.18 -2.26
C SER A 200 4.61 28.08 -1.73
N SER A 201 3.82 27.61 -0.77
CA SER A 201 2.76 28.38 -0.09
C SER A 201 3.34 29.58 0.68
N CYS A 202 4.46 29.40 1.37
CA CYS A 202 5.18 30.48 2.01
C CYS A 202 5.63 31.54 0.99
N ILE A 203 6.13 31.14 -0.18
CA ILE A 203 6.53 32.08 -1.25
C ILE A 203 5.31 32.85 -1.77
N GLN A 204 4.19 32.16 -2.02
CA GLN A 204 2.93 32.76 -2.48
C GLN A 204 2.30 33.72 -1.47
N ARG A 205 2.50 33.46 -0.18
CA ARG A 205 2.00 34.33 0.91
C ARG A 205 2.92 35.52 1.18
N LEU A 206 4.23 35.31 1.16
CA LEU A 206 5.21 36.30 1.63
C LEU A 206 5.70 37.24 0.53
N PHE A 207 5.83 36.81 -0.73
CA PHE A 207 6.40 37.65 -1.79
C PHE A 207 5.31 38.18 -2.71
N PRO A 208 5.05 39.49 -2.80
CA PRO A 208 3.92 40.03 -3.55
C PRO A 208 4.06 39.89 -5.07
N PHE A 209 5.30 39.94 -5.57
CA PHE A 209 5.63 39.80 -6.98
C PHE A 209 6.48 38.54 -7.18
N ARG A 210 5.98 37.62 -8.01
CA ARG A 210 6.59 36.31 -8.24
C ARG A 210 6.70 36.02 -9.72
N LYS A 211 7.89 35.77 -10.23
CA LYS A 211 8.14 35.47 -11.65
C LYS A 211 8.84 34.14 -11.88
N LEU A 212 8.57 33.50 -13.01
CA LEU A 212 9.24 32.29 -13.48
C LEU A 212 9.92 32.51 -14.84
N PHE A 213 11.23 32.34 -14.88
CA PHE A 213 12.04 32.32 -16.11
C PHE A 213 12.62 30.92 -16.32
N ARG A 214 12.31 30.33 -17.47
CA ARG A 214 12.83 29.03 -17.89
C ARG A 214 13.98 29.22 -18.87
N PHE A 215 15.02 28.42 -18.71
CA PHE A 215 16.18 28.43 -19.58
C PHE A 215 16.42 27.03 -20.14
N CYS A 216 16.59 26.94 -21.46
CA CYS A 216 17.08 25.72 -22.10
C CYS A 216 18.56 25.47 -21.77
N SER A 217 19.04 24.24 -21.94
CA SER A 217 20.43 23.91 -21.62
C SER A 217 21.39 24.61 -22.59
N PRO A 218 22.36 25.41 -22.10
CA PRO A 218 23.34 26.04 -22.97
C PRO A 218 24.28 24.97 -23.55
N PRO A 219 24.60 24.99 -24.86
CA PRO A 219 25.41 23.97 -25.51
C PRO A 219 26.86 23.89 -25.00
N ALA A 220 27.33 24.89 -24.25
CA ALA A 220 28.63 24.91 -23.59
C ALA A 220 28.53 25.71 -22.27
N ASP A 221 28.08 25.06 -21.19
CA ASP A 221 28.05 25.70 -19.85
C ASP A 221 29.46 25.87 -19.25
N GLY A 222 30.50 25.38 -19.94
CA GLY A 222 31.86 25.29 -19.42
C GLY A 222 31.93 24.25 -18.30
N GLY A 223 32.85 23.29 -18.39
CA GLY A 223 33.07 22.36 -17.28
C GLY A 223 33.50 23.11 -16.01
N HIS A 224 33.59 22.41 -14.87
CA HIS A 224 34.20 22.97 -13.66
C HIS A 224 35.60 23.55 -13.97
N GLY A 225 35.71 24.88 -14.09
CA GLY A 225 36.98 25.59 -14.29
C GLY A 225 37.22 26.21 -15.67
N GLU A 226 36.27 26.15 -16.63
CA GLU A 226 36.43 26.80 -17.94
C GLU A 226 35.69 28.15 -18.03
N PRO A 227 36.23 29.15 -18.77
CA PRO A 227 35.55 30.42 -19.00
C PRO A 227 34.28 30.20 -19.84
N PRO A 228 33.19 30.94 -19.56
CA PRO A 228 31.93 30.79 -20.26
C PRO A 228 32.07 31.09 -21.77
N ALA A 229 31.40 30.31 -22.61
CA ALA A 229 31.44 30.51 -24.07
C ALA A 229 31.02 31.95 -24.46
N PRO A 230 31.62 32.58 -25.50
CA PRO A 230 31.18 33.88 -25.99
C PRO A 230 29.68 33.91 -26.30
N THR A 231 29.01 35.05 -26.09
CA THR A 231 27.55 35.18 -26.30
C THR A 231 27.11 34.69 -27.68
N ASP A 232 27.93 34.94 -28.71
CA ASP A 232 27.66 34.57 -30.11
C ASP A 232 27.69 33.05 -30.38
N GLN A 233 28.12 32.24 -29.42
CA GLN A 233 28.16 30.77 -29.50
C GLN A 233 27.02 30.08 -28.71
N LEU A 234 26.16 30.85 -28.03
CA LEU A 234 25.02 30.30 -27.29
C LEU A 234 23.84 30.01 -28.21
N HIS A 235 23.01 29.02 -27.85
CA HIS A 235 21.80 28.70 -28.59
C HIS A 235 20.84 29.91 -28.66
N PRO A 236 20.25 30.26 -29.82
CA PRO A 236 19.40 31.43 -29.97
C PRO A 236 18.26 31.53 -28.96
N THR A 237 17.60 30.39 -28.66
CA THR A 237 16.52 30.33 -27.65
C THR A 237 17.02 30.71 -26.25
N PHE A 238 18.23 30.31 -25.87
CA PHE A 238 18.82 30.69 -24.59
C PHE A 238 19.13 32.18 -24.53
N GLN A 239 19.62 32.75 -25.64
CA GLN A 239 19.90 34.19 -25.73
C GLN A 239 18.62 35.01 -25.57
N GLU A 240 17.53 34.58 -26.19
CA GLU A 240 16.22 35.22 -26.07
C GLU A 240 15.68 35.13 -24.63
N GLN A 241 15.71 33.95 -24.01
CA GLN A 241 15.31 33.74 -22.61
C GLN A 241 16.12 34.62 -21.65
N MET A 242 17.44 34.73 -21.87
CA MET A 242 18.33 35.61 -21.11
C MET A 242 18.01 37.10 -21.32
N GLY A 243 17.68 37.51 -22.54
CA GLY A 243 17.26 38.88 -22.83
C GLY A 243 16.03 39.29 -22.00
N ARG A 244 14.99 38.44 -22.00
CA ARG A 244 13.75 38.69 -21.24
C ARG A 244 13.98 38.77 -19.74
N PHE A 245 14.79 37.86 -19.19
CA PHE A 245 15.16 37.91 -17.78
C PHE A 245 15.93 39.19 -17.43
N LYS A 246 16.91 39.58 -18.26
CA LYS A 246 17.70 40.80 -18.08
C LYS A 246 16.83 42.05 -18.12
N ASP A 247 15.91 42.13 -19.09
CA ASP A 247 14.97 43.24 -19.21
C ASP A 247 14.08 43.36 -17.97
N TYR A 248 13.53 42.24 -17.47
CA TYR A 248 12.73 42.24 -16.24
C TYR A 248 13.56 42.69 -15.03
N ALA A 249 14.71 42.04 -14.81
CA ALA A 249 15.55 42.22 -13.64
C ALA A 249 16.08 43.65 -13.51
N LEU A 250 16.44 44.29 -14.62
CA LEU A 250 16.99 45.66 -14.65
C LEU A 250 15.91 46.75 -14.80
N SER A 251 14.65 46.40 -15.03
CA SER A 251 13.56 47.37 -15.08
C SER A 251 12.86 47.57 -13.73
N ARG A 252 13.22 46.82 -12.68
CA ARG A 252 12.58 46.97 -11.36
C ARG A 252 13.08 48.23 -10.66
N SER A 253 12.34 48.69 -9.65
CA SER A 253 12.73 49.85 -8.85
C SER A 253 13.93 49.53 -7.94
N PRO A 254 14.71 50.55 -7.55
CA PRO A 254 15.73 50.42 -6.51
C PRO A 254 15.17 49.84 -5.21
N LYS A 255 16.07 49.32 -4.37
CA LYS A 255 15.75 48.84 -3.03
C LYS A 255 15.17 49.99 -2.20
N THR A 256 14.05 49.71 -1.56
CA THR A 256 13.43 50.62 -0.60
C THR A 256 13.31 49.97 0.78
N VAL A 257 13.13 50.80 1.80
CA VAL A 257 12.84 50.40 3.18
C VAL A 257 11.43 50.82 3.58
N LEU A 258 11.00 50.48 4.81
CA LEU A 258 9.71 50.88 5.38
C LEU A 258 9.48 52.39 5.17
N GLY A 259 8.37 52.74 4.52
CA GLY A 259 8.07 54.11 4.08
C GLY A 259 8.48 54.44 2.63
N ASN A 260 8.91 53.45 1.84
CA ASN A 260 9.24 53.56 0.42
C ASN A 260 10.39 54.52 0.07
N ARG A 261 11.31 54.73 1.03
CA ARG A 261 12.54 55.51 0.83
C ARG A 261 13.58 54.66 0.10
N ALA A 262 14.21 55.20 -0.94
CA ALA A 262 15.30 54.54 -1.64
C ALA A 262 16.53 54.36 -0.74
N VAL A 263 17.16 53.20 -0.83
CA VAL A 263 18.33 52.81 -0.05
C VAL A 263 19.60 53.16 -0.83
N ASP A 264 20.50 53.89 -0.17
CA ASP A 264 21.86 54.12 -0.65
C ASP A 264 22.85 53.12 -0.03
N GLY A 265 24.11 53.21 -0.41
CA GLY A 265 25.16 52.33 0.05
C GLY A 265 25.52 52.46 1.52
N ALA A 266 25.37 53.65 2.11
CA ALA A 266 25.62 53.86 3.53
C ALA A 266 24.55 53.15 4.38
N PHE A 267 23.28 53.37 4.04
CA PHE A 267 22.18 52.71 4.71
C PHE A 267 22.24 51.19 4.57
N LEU A 268 22.50 50.65 3.37
CA LEU A 268 22.57 49.20 3.16
C LEU A 268 23.71 48.54 3.95
N ALA A 269 24.85 49.23 4.07
CA ALA A 269 25.99 48.76 4.85
C ALA A 269 25.67 48.69 6.36
N ASP A 270 25.08 49.75 6.92
CA ASP A 270 24.72 49.80 8.33
C ASP A 270 23.59 48.81 8.65
N PHE A 271 22.63 48.66 7.74
CA PHE A 271 21.56 47.67 7.81
C PHE A 271 22.09 46.23 7.82
N LEU A 272 23.06 45.92 6.98
CA LEU A 272 23.75 44.62 6.96
C LEU A 272 24.46 44.33 8.29
N GLU A 273 25.24 45.28 8.82
CA GLU A 273 25.93 45.09 10.10
C GLU A 273 24.96 44.83 11.25
N HIS A 274 23.85 45.57 11.30
CA HIS A 274 22.83 45.41 12.34
C HIS A 274 22.14 44.03 12.28
N ILE A 275 21.77 43.57 11.08
CA ILE A 275 21.17 42.23 10.91
C ILE A 275 22.17 41.14 11.30
N VAL A 276 23.44 41.26 10.90
CA VAL A 276 24.45 40.25 11.22
C VAL A 276 24.73 40.18 12.72
N ASP A 277 24.72 41.31 13.45
CA ASP A 277 24.85 41.32 14.91
C ASP A 277 23.65 40.62 15.58
N LEU A 278 22.41 40.94 15.17
CA LEU A 278 21.20 40.29 15.69
C LEU A 278 21.19 38.78 15.42
N LEU A 279 21.48 38.36 14.19
CA LEU A 279 21.57 36.95 13.81
C LEU A 279 22.70 36.21 14.55
N SER A 280 23.78 36.90 14.94
CA SER A 280 24.87 36.32 15.72
C SER A 280 24.51 36.10 17.19
N ARG A 281 23.49 36.82 17.70
CA ARG A 281 22.93 36.69 19.05
C ARG A 281 21.67 35.83 19.11
N ASP A 282 21.23 35.30 17.96
CA ASP A 282 19.95 34.60 17.80
C ASP A 282 18.73 35.44 18.23
N GLU A 283 18.83 36.77 18.06
CA GLU A 283 17.73 37.71 18.32
C GLU A 283 16.85 37.89 17.06
N PRO A 284 15.53 38.08 17.23
CA PRO A 284 14.63 38.33 16.10
C PRO A 284 14.94 39.67 15.42
N VAL A 285 14.84 39.68 14.09
CA VAL A 285 15.11 40.86 13.25
C VAL A 285 13.83 41.68 13.12
N LEU A 286 13.72 42.78 13.87
CA LEU A 286 12.58 43.69 13.80
C LEU A 286 12.89 44.88 12.87
N LEU A 287 12.30 44.87 11.66
CA LEU A 287 12.63 45.85 10.61
C LEU A 287 12.27 47.29 10.98
N SER A 288 11.16 47.53 11.68
CA SER A 288 10.79 48.88 12.14
C SER A 288 11.83 49.48 13.10
N LYS A 289 12.32 48.67 14.04
CA LYS A 289 13.32 49.08 15.02
C LYS A 289 14.65 49.40 14.36
N ILE A 290 15.14 48.51 13.50
CA ILE A 290 16.39 48.73 12.75
C ILE A 290 16.27 49.98 11.86
N CYS A 291 15.14 50.17 11.17
CA CYS A 291 14.95 51.35 10.34
C CYS A 291 14.87 52.64 11.18
N SER A 292 14.26 52.60 12.37
CA SER A 292 14.19 53.74 13.28
C SER A 292 15.57 54.10 13.83
N ASP A 293 16.32 53.11 14.30
CA ASP A 293 17.68 53.29 14.85
C ASP A 293 18.63 53.88 13.80
N LEU A 294 18.50 53.47 12.53
CA LEU A 294 19.28 53.99 11.42
C LEU A 294 18.78 55.35 10.90
N GLN A 295 17.54 55.75 11.22
CA GLN A 295 16.99 57.06 10.87
C GLN A 295 17.37 58.12 11.90
N GLU A 296 17.38 57.80 13.20
CA GLU A 296 17.80 58.71 14.27
C GLU A 296 19.30 59.08 14.19
N GLY A 297 20.12 58.24 13.55
CA GLY A 297 21.53 58.51 13.29
C GLY A 297 21.83 59.44 12.08
N ASN A 298 20.84 59.75 11.25
CA ASN A 298 21.04 60.36 9.92
C ASN A 298 20.42 61.76 9.75
N ASP A 299 20.23 62.48 10.85
CA ASP A 299 19.62 63.81 10.90
C ASP A 299 20.58 64.92 10.41
N TYR A 300 21.05 64.80 9.16
CA TYR A 300 21.72 65.87 8.40
C TYR A 300 21.55 65.60 6.90
N PHE A 301 20.36 65.79 6.33
CA PHE A 301 20.20 66.29 4.94
C PHE A 301 18.72 66.67 4.68
N GLU A 302 18.40 67.94 4.93
CA GLU A 302 17.20 68.62 4.43
C GLU A 302 17.29 68.79 2.90
N GLY A 303 16.18 68.54 2.19
CA GLY A 303 16.01 69.11 0.85
C GLY A 303 14.95 68.47 -0.04
N TYR A 304 13.83 69.19 -0.17
CA TYR A 304 12.80 69.19 -1.25
C TYR A 304 11.48 68.44 -1.03
N PRO A 305 10.35 69.03 -1.52
CA PRO A 305 9.09 69.10 -0.78
C PRO A 305 8.04 68.13 -1.31
N MET A 306 7.16 67.71 -0.40
CA MET A 306 5.90 67.03 -0.71
C MET A 306 4.92 67.99 -1.37
N ASP A 307 4.28 67.53 -2.45
CA ASP A 307 3.09 68.18 -3.04
C ASP A 307 1.90 67.17 -2.99
N PRO A 308 0.77 67.51 -2.35
CA PRO A 308 -0.35 66.58 -2.17
C PRO A 308 -1.53 66.95 -3.09
N ALA A 309 -1.81 66.15 -4.11
CA ALA A 309 -3.14 66.14 -4.76
C ALA A 309 -3.35 64.89 -5.62
N GLY A 310 -4.48 64.21 -5.38
CA GLY A 310 -4.94 63.08 -6.18
C GLY A 310 -5.44 63.45 -7.57
N GLY A 311 -5.48 62.44 -8.44
CA GLY A 311 -6.13 62.51 -9.74
C GLY A 311 -5.79 61.31 -10.64
N ALA A 312 -6.72 60.38 -10.78
CA ALA A 312 -6.80 59.54 -11.98
C ALA A 312 -7.47 60.34 -13.12
N PRO A 313 -7.61 59.83 -14.37
CA PRO A 313 -6.73 59.07 -15.29
C PRO A 313 -6.57 59.89 -16.63
N PRO A 314 -6.26 59.35 -17.85
CA PRO A 314 -7.22 58.56 -18.63
C PRO A 314 -6.68 57.49 -19.60
N ARG A 315 -7.57 56.57 -19.98
CA ARG A 315 -7.54 55.72 -21.18
C ARG A 315 -7.83 56.53 -22.46
N ARG A 316 -7.19 56.19 -23.59
CA ARG A 316 -7.69 56.24 -24.99
C ARG A 316 -6.63 55.58 -25.89
N ALA A 317 -6.87 54.40 -26.46
CA ALA A 317 -7.66 54.08 -27.65
C ALA A 317 -6.94 54.36 -29.00
N ALA A 318 -6.71 53.24 -29.71
CA ALA A 318 -6.76 53.03 -31.16
C ALA A 318 -5.78 53.76 -32.10
N ALA A 319 -5.08 52.98 -32.93
CA ALA A 319 -5.21 53.10 -34.39
C ALA A 319 -4.71 51.83 -35.10
N CYS A 320 -5.51 51.41 -36.08
CA CYS A 320 -5.29 50.30 -37.01
C CYS A 320 -4.15 50.59 -38.00
N ALA A 321 -3.52 49.53 -38.49
CA ALA A 321 -3.15 49.43 -39.90
C ALA A 321 -3.24 47.96 -40.33
N ALA A 322 -4.00 47.73 -41.40
CA ALA A 322 -4.39 46.43 -41.92
C ALA A 322 -3.50 45.99 -43.09
N GLN A 323 -3.23 44.68 -43.15
CA GLN A 323 -3.19 43.81 -44.34
C GLN A 323 -2.11 44.07 -45.43
N PRO A 324 -1.76 43.10 -46.32
CA PRO A 324 -2.58 41.95 -46.72
C PRO A 324 -1.91 40.57 -46.82
N SER A 325 -2.83 39.62 -46.95
CA SER A 325 -2.78 38.21 -47.29
C SER A 325 -2.14 37.88 -48.65
N VAL A 326 -1.55 36.69 -48.74
CA VAL A 326 -1.49 35.87 -49.96
C VAL A 326 -1.76 34.40 -49.60
N LEU A 327 -2.67 33.77 -50.34
CA LEU A 327 -3.15 32.39 -50.22
C LEU A 327 -2.42 31.44 -51.19
N GLU A 328 -2.06 30.25 -50.67
CA GLU A 328 -2.06 28.90 -51.28
C GLU A 328 -1.09 28.54 -52.44
N PRO A 329 -0.83 27.24 -52.79
CA PRO A 329 -1.50 25.98 -52.37
C PRO A 329 -0.61 24.74 -52.02
N LYS A 330 -1.33 23.71 -51.56
CA LYS A 330 -0.98 22.29 -51.33
C LYS A 330 -0.13 21.60 -52.41
N ARG A 331 0.71 20.65 -51.98
CA ARG A 331 1.03 19.41 -52.74
C ARG A 331 1.18 18.21 -51.80
N GLU A 332 0.30 17.23 -51.96
CA GLU A 332 0.45 15.85 -51.51
C GLU A 332 1.42 15.08 -52.42
N ARG A 333 2.15 14.11 -51.85
CA ARG A 333 2.44 12.78 -52.45
C ARG A 333 3.18 11.89 -51.43
N VAL A 334 2.56 10.80 -50.97
CA VAL A 334 2.63 9.41 -51.47
C VAL A 334 3.83 8.60 -50.92
N VAL A 335 3.45 7.51 -50.25
CA VAL A 335 4.20 6.40 -49.62
C VAL A 335 5.02 5.59 -50.64
N PRO A 336 6.06 4.87 -50.19
CA PRO A 336 6.06 3.41 -50.45
C PRO A 336 6.53 2.53 -49.27
N LEU A 337 5.87 1.38 -49.16
CA LEU A 337 6.20 0.20 -48.35
C LEU A 337 7.43 -0.57 -48.89
N GLN A 338 8.12 -1.29 -48.00
CA GLN A 338 8.74 -2.64 -48.10
C GLN A 338 10.00 -2.72 -47.20
N ALA A 339 10.45 -3.82 -46.58
CA ALA A 339 10.07 -5.22 -46.54
C ALA A 339 10.68 -5.89 -45.27
N SER A 340 10.26 -7.12 -45.01
CA SER A 340 10.48 -7.98 -43.84
C SER A 340 11.63 -9.00 -43.97
N ARG A 341 12.12 -9.49 -42.81
CA ARG A 341 12.72 -10.84 -42.45
C ARG A 341 14.02 -10.75 -41.64
N PRO A 342 14.51 -11.83 -40.96
CA PRO A 342 13.85 -12.80 -40.07
C PRO A 342 14.63 -13.00 -38.72
N ALA A 343 14.05 -13.72 -37.75
CA ALA A 343 14.68 -14.06 -36.45
C ALA A 343 15.36 -15.46 -36.43
N PRO A 344 16.24 -15.72 -35.44
CA PRO A 344 16.43 -17.08 -34.89
C PRO A 344 16.59 -17.08 -33.32
N PRO A 345 16.73 -18.24 -32.65
CA PRO A 345 15.73 -19.26 -32.36
C PRO A 345 15.38 -19.38 -30.85
N VAL A 346 14.25 -20.05 -30.60
CA VAL A 346 13.61 -20.35 -29.30
C VAL A 346 14.32 -21.48 -28.55
N LEU A 347 14.48 -21.34 -27.23
CA LEU A 347 14.73 -22.43 -26.28
C LEU A 347 13.42 -22.81 -25.57
N ALA A 348 13.20 -24.12 -25.43
CA ALA A 348 11.92 -24.79 -25.24
C ALA A 348 11.16 -24.44 -23.94
N GLN A 349 9.86 -24.18 -24.07
CA GLN A 349 8.89 -24.24 -22.97
C GLN A 349 8.43 -25.69 -22.75
N ALA A 350 8.37 -26.11 -21.49
CA ALA A 350 7.70 -27.33 -21.06
C ALA A 350 6.17 -27.19 -21.25
N ALA A 351 5.51 -28.31 -21.53
CA ALA A 351 4.09 -28.40 -21.88
C ALA A 351 3.14 -27.84 -20.78
N PRO A 352 1.96 -27.30 -21.14
CA PRO A 352 0.97 -26.82 -20.17
C PRO A 352 0.22 -28.00 -19.56
N GLY A 353 0.49 -28.28 -18.29
CA GLY A 353 -0.34 -29.15 -17.46
C GLY A 353 -1.60 -28.43 -17.01
N THR A 354 -2.73 -29.13 -17.08
CA THR A 354 -4.06 -28.84 -16.51
C THR A 354 -4.10 -27.74 -15.43
N ALA A 355 -4.89 -26.68 -15.67
CA ALA A 355 -5.13 -25.58 -14.74
C ALA A 355 -5.52 -26.10 -13.35
N GLN A 356 -4.74 -25.73 -12.33
CA GLN A 356 -5.05 -26.09 -10.94
C GLN A 356 -6.26 -25.30 -10.45
N PRO A 357 -7.14 -25.91 -9.62
CA PRO A 357 -8.28 -25.20 -9.03
C PRO A 357 -7.80 -24.01 -8.19
N GLY A 358 -8.30 -22.81 -8.47
CA GLY A 358 -8.00 -21.58 -7.71
C GLY A 358 -6.86 -20.71 -8.25
N ALA A 359 -6.25 -21.07 -9.38
CA ALA A 359 -5.32 -20.19 -10.08
C ALA A 359 -6.08 -19.10 -10.85
N MET A 360 -5.70 -17.83 -10.65
CA MET A 360 -6.29 -16.67 -11.28
C MET A 360 -5.54 -16.28 -12.56
N GLU A 361 -6.27 -15.99 -13.62
CA GLU A 361 -5.68 -15.45 -14.87
C GLU A 361 -5.25 -13.99 -14.71
N GLU A 362 -6.04 -13.19 -13.97
CA GLU A 362 -5.83 -11.76 -13.75
C GLU A 362 -6.02 -11.39 -12.27
N PRO A 363 -5.37 -10.33 -11.76
CA PRO A 363 -5.57 -9.86 -10.39
C PRO A 363 -6.96 -9.25 -10.17
N MET A 364 -7.43 -9.27 -8.93
CA MET A 364 -8.75 -8.78 -8.52
C MET A 364 -8.64 -7.96 -7.24
N CYS A 365 -9.48 -6.93 -7.09
CA CYS A 365 -9.56 -6.18 -5.83
C CYS A 365 -10.08 -7.09 -4.70
N LEU A 366 -9.33 -7.18 -3.60
CA LEU A 366 -9.71 -7.93 -2.39
C LEU A 366 -10.40 -7.03 -1.37
N ILE A 367 -9.82 -5.86 -1.12
CA ILE A 367 -10.36 -4.83 -0.23
C ILE A 367 -10.45 -3.53 -1.02
N GLU A 368 -11.66 -3.05 -1.23
CA GLU A 368 -11.93 -1.79 -1.90
C GLU A 368 -11.76 -0.64 -0.90
N ASN A 369 -11.23 0.49 -1.39
CA ASN A 369 -11.20 1.77 -0.68
C ASN A 369 -12.17 2.70 -1.43
N SER A 370 -13.39 2.82 -0.93
CA SER A 370 -14.46 3.53 -1.63
C SER A 370 -14.20 5.04 -1.68
N PRO A 371 -14.82 5.79 -2.61
CA PRO A 371 -14.73 7.25 -2.65
C PRO A 371 -15.21 7.93 -1.36
N ASP A 372 -16.09 7.27 -0.60
CA ASP A 372 -16.59 7.74 0.71
C ASP A 372 -15.60 7.47 1.85
N GLY A 373 -14.42 6.90 1.56
CA GLY A 373 -13.38 6.58 2.53
C GLY A 373 -13.65 5.31 3.33
N GLU A 374 -14.56 4.43 2.89
CA GLU A 374 -14.81 3.15 3.56
C GLU A 374 -14.00 2.00 2.95
N LEU A 375 -13.34 1.22 3.80
CA LEU A 375 -12.75 -0.06 3.40
C LEU A 375 -13.81 -1.14 3.36
N GLN A 376 -13.93 -1.86 2.25
CA GLN A 376 -14.95 -2.90 2.07
C GLN A 376 -14.36 -4.16 1.41
N PRO A 377 -14.62 -5.37 1.93
CA PRO A 377 -14.12 -6.58 1.30
C PRO A 377 -14.96 -6.94 0.06
N ASN A 378 -14.28 -7.30 -1.03
CA ASN A 378 -14.94 -7.67 -2.28
C ASN A 378 -15.45 -9.12 -2.24
N GLN A 379 -16.75 -9.31 -2.40
CA GLN A 379 -17.39 -10.62 -2.28
C GLN A 379 -16.95 -11.64 -3.33
N ALA A 380 -16.64 -11.19 -4.56
CA ALA A 380 -16.14 -12.08 -5.62
C ALA A 380 -14.73 -12.59 -5.29
N ALA A 381 -13.88 -11.71 -4.74
CA ALA A 381 -12.55 -12.09 -4.27
C ALA A 381 -12.62 -13.08 -3.10
N LEU A 382 -13.52 -12.85 -2.15
CA LEU A 382 -13.75 -13.76 -1.02
C LEU A 382 -14.23 -15.14 -1.49
N ALA A 383 -15.17 -15.21 -2.45
CA ALA A 383 -15.64 -16.47 -3.01
C ALA A 383 -14.51 -17.26 -3.68
N LEU A 384 -13.59 -16.56 -4.37
CA LEU A 384 -12.41 -17.20 -4.96
C LEU A 384 -11.47 -17.73 -3.88
N LEU A 385 -11.15 -16.93 -2.86
CA LEU A 385 -10.32 -17.37 -1.74
C LEU A 385 -10.93 -18.58 -1.01
N GLN A 386 -12.25 -18.64 -0.86
CA GLN A 386 -12.95 -19.79 -0.28
C GLN A 386 -12.74 -21.09 -1.09
N SER A 387 -12.55 -20.99 -2.40
CA SER A 387 -12.23 -22.16 -3.26
C SER A 387 -10.79 -22.66 -3.09
N VAL A 388 -9.88 -21.82 -2.59
CA VAL A 388 -8.47 -22.15 -2.39
C VAL A 388 -8.27 -22.87 -1.05
N ARG A 389 -8.34 -24.21 -1.09
CA ARG A 389 -8.15 -25.09 0.09
C ARG A 389 -6.68 -25.33 0.44
N GLN A 390 -5.75 -24.99 -0.45
CA GLN A 390 -4.32 -25.18 -0.24
C GLN A 390 -3.76 -24.16 0.78
N PRO A 391 -2.67 -24.51 1.50
CA PRO A 391 -1.87 -23.55 2.24
C PRO A 391 -1.41 -22.38 1.38
N VAL A 392 -1.47 -21.16 1.93
CA VAL A 392 -1.09 -19.94 1.20
C VAL A 392 0.25 -19.38 1.66
N VAL A 393 1.08 -18.98 0.70
CA VAL A 393 2.25 -18.12 0.88
C VAL A 393 1.83 -16.73 0.45
N VAL A 394 1.72 -15.78 1.39
CA VAL A 394 1.18 -14.45 1.13
C VAL A 394 2.31 -13.42 1.12
N VAL A 395 2.51 -12.76 -0.02
CA VAL A 395 3.50 -11.69 -0.21
C VAL A 395 2.76 -10.39 -0.49
N ALA A 396 2.85 -9.42 0.42
CA ALA A 396 2.30 -8.09 0.20
C ALA A 396 3.40 -7.10 -0.18
N ILE A 397 3.10 -6.15 -1.06
CA ILE A 397 3.97 -5.01 -1.33
C ILE A 397 3.30 -3.71 -0.89
N ALA A 398 4.02 -2.88 -0.14
CA ALA A 398 3.56 -1.58 0.31
C ALA A 398 4.64 -0.52 0.08
N GLY A 399 4.23 0.74 0.01
CA GLY A 399 5.14 1.86 -0.24
C GLY A 399 4.47 3.00 -0.98
N LEU A 400 5.18 4.12 -1.11
CA LEU A 400 4.66 5.34 -1.71
C LEU A 400 4.05 5.08 -3.11
N TYR A 401 3.08 5.91 -3.48
CA TYR A 401 2.54 5.91 -4.83
C TYR A 401 3.66 6.13 -5.87
N ARG A 402 3.50 5.55 -7.08
CA ARG A 402 4.44 5.67 -8.21
C ARG A 402 5.86 5.10 -8.03
N THR A 403 6.07 4.22 -7.06
CA THR A 403 7.37 3.57 -6.85
C THR A 403 7.57 2.26 -7.64
N GLY A 404 6.63 1.90 -8.53
CA GLY A 404 6.73 0.69 -9.36
C GLY A 404 6.45 -0.64 -8.64
N LYS A 405 5.55 -0.62 -7.65
CA LYS A 405 5.14 -1.79 -6.84
C LYS A 405 4.54 -2.92 -7.69
N SER A 406 3.47 -2.61 -8.43
CA SER A 406 2.74 -3.54 -9.28
C SER A 406 3.65 -4.22 -10.32
N TYR A 407 4.63 -3.49 -10.86
CA TYR A 407 5.63 -4.05 -11.78
C TYR A 407 6.50 -5.13 -11.12
N LEU A 408 6.96 -4.89 -9.89
CA LEU A 408 7.76 -5.88 -9.16
C LEU A 408 6.94 -7.14 -8.81
N LEU A 409 5.64 -6.99 -8.53
CA LEU A 409 4.74 -8.13 -8.33
C LEU A 409 4.43 -8.90 -9.62
N ASN A 410 4.28 -8.23 -10.77
CA ASN A 410 4.11 -8.91 -12.06
C ASN A 410 5.33 -9.79 -12.39
N ARG A 411 6.54 -9.29 -12.09
CA ARG A 411 7.78 -10.07 -12.18
C ARG A 411 7.76 -11.28 -11.24
N LEU A 412 7.31 -11.09 -10.00
CA LEU A 412 7.20 -12.18 -9.02
C LEU A 412 6.16 -13.24 -9.42
N ALA A 413 5.10 -12.84 -10.13
CA ALA A 413 4.11 -13.72 -10.74
C ALA A 413 4.64 -14.50 -11.95
N GLY A 414 5.84 -14.18 -12.46
CA GLY A 414 6.40 -14.78 -13.67
C GLY A 414 5.67 -14.34 -14.94
N LYS A 415 5.12 -13.12 -14.94
CA LYS A 415 4.39 -12.54 -16.07
C LYS A 415 5.09 -11.28 -16.56
N ASP A 416 5.54 -11.31 -17.81
CA ASP A 416 6.20 -10.18 -18.46
C ASP A 416 5.21 -9.17 -19.03
N ARG A 417 3.96 -9.60 -19.26
CA ARG A 417 2.84 -8.78 -19.76
C ARG A 417 1.53 -9.32 -19.20
N GLY A 418 0.62 -8.42 -18.83
CA GLY A 418 -0.65 -8.76 -18.21
C GLY A 418 -0.45 -9.18 -16.74
N GLY A 419 -1.24 -8.58 -15.86
CA GLY A 419 -1.09 -8.71 -14.41
C GLY A 419 -1.69 -7.49 -13.71
N PHE A 420 -1.06 -7.04 -12.63
CA PHE A 420 -1.48 -5.80 -11.97
C PHE A 420 -1.27 -4.62 -12.91
N SER A 421 -2.31 -3.80 -13.05
CA SER A 421 -2.32 -2.62 -13.94
C SER A 421 -1.20 -1.65 -13.58
N LEU A 422 -0.33 -1.32 -14.54
CA LEU A 422 0.68 -0.28 -14.37
C LEU A 422 0.10 1.07 -14.77
N GLY A 423 0.15 2.04 -13.86
CA GLY A 423 -0.25 3.41 -14.17
C GLY A 423 0.90 4.24 -14.75
N ALA A 424 0.66 4.94 -15.86
CA ALA A 424 1.63 5.83 -16.52
C ALA A 424 1.43 7.33 -16.23
N THR A 425 0.28 7.73 -15.66
CA THR A 425 -0.15 9.12 -15.45
C THR A 425 0.14 9.61 -14.01
N ILE A 426 -0.52 10.66 -13.53
CA ILE A 426 -0.40 11.18 -12.14
C ILE A 426 -1.40 10.47 -11.20
N GLN A 427 -2.58 10.08 -11.69
CA GLN A 427 -3.67 9.43 -10.92
C GLN A 427 -3.40 7.99 -10.45
N SER A 428 -3.46 7.71 -9.15
CA SER A 428 -3.19 6.35 -8.63
C SER A 428 -4.14 5.29 -9.22
N HIS A 429 -3.54 4.23 -9.76
CA HIS A 429 -4.27 3.16 -10.44
C HIS A 429 -4.81 2.09 -9.50
N THR A 430 -4.00 1.66 -8.52
CA THR A 430 -4.41 0.67 -7.52
C THR A 430 -5.12 1.40 -6.39
N LYS A 431 -6.43 1.16 -6.21
CA LYS A 431 -7.22 1.59 -5.06
C LYS A 431 -7.52 0.39 -4.15
N GLY A 432 -7.32 0.55 -2.84
CA GLY A 432 -7.45 -0.52 -1.86
C GLY A 432 -6.30 -1.56 -1.90
N ILE A 433 -6.63 -2.84 -1.70
CA ILE A 433 -5.69 -3.96 -1.74
C ILE A 433 -6.16 -4.94 -2.80
N TRP A 434 -5.31 -5.20 -3.79
CA TRP A 434 -5.55 -6.14 -4.87
C TRP A 434 -4.82 -7.44 -4.61
N MET A 435 -5.43 -8.57 -5.00
CA MET A 435 -4.87 -9.88 -4.83
C MET A 435 -4.69 -10.62 -6.16
N TRP A 436 -3.70 -11.52 -6.20
CA TRP A 436 -3.53 -12.46 -7.30
C TRP A 436 -3.11 -13.84 -6.76
N CYS A 437 -3.94 -14.85 -6.97
CA CYS A 437 -3.71 -16.23 -6.53
C CYS A 437 -3.08 -17.06 -7.65
N LEU A 438 -1.87 -17.58 -7.41
CA LEU A 438 -1.09 -18.32 -8.39
C LEU A 438 -0.59 -19.65 -7.78
N PRO A 439 -0.35 -20.69 -8.59
CA PRO A 439 0.37 -21.87 -8.11
C PRO A 439 1.76 -21.48 -7.62
N HIS A 440 2.19 -21.97 -6.46
CA HIS A 440 3.52 -21.62 -5.97
C HIS A 440 4.61 -22.27 -6.85
N PRO A 441 5.55 -21.49 -7.42
CA PRO A 441 6.45 -21.97 -8.47
C PRO A 441 7.48 -23.01 -7.99
N ARG A 442 7.71 -23.09 -6.67
CA ARG A 442 8.69 -24.02 -6.05
C ARG A 442 8.10 -25.00 -5.03
N ARG A 443 6.81 -24.92 -4.70
CA ARG A 443 6.19 -25.70 -3.63
C ARG A 443 4.88 -26.26 -4.13
N ALA A 444 4.87 -27.55 -4.49
CA ALA A 444 3.66 -28.22 -4.93
C ALA A 444 2.60 -28.19 -3.81
N GLY A 445 1.33 -28.05 -4.20
CA GLY A 445 0.20 -28.01 -3.26
C GLY A 445 0.12 -26.75 -2.39
N HIS A 446 0.84 -25.68 -2.74
CA HIS A 446 0.72 -24.36 -2.12
C HIS A 446 0.30 -23.32 -3.15
N THR A 447 -0.46 -22.32 -2.69
CA THR A 447 -0.84 -21.15 -3.48
C THR A 447 0.01 -19.95 -3.07
N LEU A 448 0.64 -19.28 -4.04
CA LEU A 448 1.24 -17.97 -3.87
C LEU A 448 0.15 -16.90 -4.02
N VAL A 449 -0.06 -16.10 -2.99
CA VAL A 449 -0.99 -14.97 -3.01
C VAL A 449 -0.18 -13.69 -2.99
N LEU A 450 -0.26 -12.91 -4.07
CA LEU A 450 0.37 -11.60 -4.17
C LEU A 450 -0.64 -10.52 -3.80
N LEU A 451 -0.29 -9.63 -2.88
CA LEU A 451 -1.12 -8.49 -2.48
C LEU A 451 -0.45 -7.18 -2.92
N ASP A 452 -1.04 -6.50 -3.91
CA ASP A 452 -0.62 -5.16 -4.34
C ASP A 452 -1.45 -4.11 -3.59
N THR A 453 -0.79 -3.27 -2.80
CA THR A 453 -1.50 -2.21 -2.10
C THR A 453 -1.53 -0.93 -2.92
N GLU A 454 -2.60 -0.18 -2.72
CA GLU A 454 -2.67 1.22 -3.08
C GLU A 454 -1.45 2.00 -2.55
N GLY A 455 -1.01 2.98 -3.33
CA GLY A 455 0.14 3.80 -2.98
C GLY A 455 -0.14 4.71 -1.80
N LEU A 456 0.78 4.70 -0.84
CA LEU A 456 0.71 5.56 0.35
C LEU A 456 1.06 7.01 -0.04
N GLY A 457 0.39 7.99 0.56
CA GLY A 457 0.67 9.41 0.40
C GLY A 457 0.25 10.03 -0.94
N ASP A 458 -0.75 9.45 -1.62
CA ASP A 458 -1.30 10.02 -2.86
C ASP A 458 -2.16 11.26 -2.57
N VAL A 459 -1.83 12.38 -3.21
CA VAL A 459 -2.41 13.70 -2.94
C VAL A 459 -3.86 13.81 -3.47
N GLU A 460 -4.24 13.00 -4.46
CA GLU A 460 -5.62 12.96 -4.96
C GLU A 460 -6.58 12.26 -3.97
N LYS A 461 -6.07 11.65 -2.90
CA LYS A 461 -6.88 11.05 -1.85
C LYS A 461 -7.23 12.11 -0.80
N GLY A 462 -8.51 12.41 -0.68
CA GLY A 462 -9.02 13.29 0.38
C GLY A 462 -8.91 12.74 1.81
N ASP A 463 -8.42 11.50 2.02
CA ASP A 463 -8.33 10.87 3.35
C ASP A 463 -7.04 10.07 3.59
N ALA A 464 -6.08 10.67 4.32
CA ALA A 464 -4.83 10.03 4.75
C ALA A 464 -5.04 8.90 5.78
N LYS A 465 -6.24 8.78 6.38
CA LYS A 465 -6.55 7.79 7.42
C LYS A 465 -6.51 6.35 6.89
N ASN A 466 -6.86 6.14 5.61
CA ASN A 466 -6.93 4.79 5.04
C ASN A 466 -5.56 4.24 4.63
N ASP A 467 -4.57 5.07 4.32
CA ASP A 467 -3.20 4.62 3.98
C ASP A 467 -2.57 3.81 5.12
N ALA A 468 -2.76 4.35 6.31
CA ALA A 468 -2.42 3.75 7.58
C ALA A 468 -3.06 2.38 7.81
N TRP A 469 -4.36 2.24 7.51
CA TRP A 469 -5.08 0.97 7.61
C TRP A 469 -4.69 -0.02 6.52
N ILE A 470 -4.47 0.45 5.29
CA ILE A 470 -3.99 -0.38 4.17
C ILE A 470 -2.62 -0.97 4.51
N PHE A 471 -1.72 -0.17 5.08
CA PHE A 471 -0.42 -0.65 5.54
C PHE A 471 -0.56 -1.69 6.67
N ALA A 472 -1.39 -1.42 7.68
CA ALA A 472 -1.65 -2.36 8.77
C ALA A 472 -2.26 -3.69 8.28
N LEU A 473 -3.20 -3.64 7.34
CA LEU A 473 -3.80 -4.82 6.71
C LEU A 473 -2.77 -5.60 5.89
N ALA A 474 -1.88 -4.94 5.15
CA ALA A 474 -0.79 -5.59 4.43
C ALA A 474 0.14 -6.36 5.38
N VAL A 475 0.47 -5.79 6.54
CA VAL A 475 1.23 -6.46 7.61
C VAL A 475 0.48 -7.68 8.14
N LEU A 476 -0.80 -7.52 8.50
CA LEU A 476 -1.60 -8.58 9.13
C LEU A 476 -1.87 -9.76 8.19
N LEU A 477 -2.16 -9.49 6.91
CA LEU A 477 -2.53 -10.52 5.93
C LEU A 477 -1.31 -11.24 5.34
N SER A 478 -0.14 -10.60 5.28
CA SER A 478 1.04 -11.18 4.64
C SER A 478 1.88 -12.08 5.57
N GLY A 479 2.63 -13.01 4.98
CA GLY A 479 3.74 -13.72 5.62
C GLY A 479 5.11 -13.12 5.25
N THR A 480 5.15 -12.32 4.18
CA THR A 480 6.31 -11.52 3.77
C THR A 480 5.80 -10.16 3.28
N LEU A 481 6.32 -9.08 3.86
CA LEU A 481 6.02 -7.71 3.49
C LEU A 481 7.20 -7.12 2.73
N VAL A 482 6.96 -6.69 1.50
CA VAL A 482 7.91 -5.97 0.67
C VAL A 482 7.63 -4.48 0.82
N TYR A 483 8.52 -3.73 1.45
CA TYR A 483 8.46 -2.27 1.48
C TYR A 483 9.25 -1.70 0.31
N ASN A 484 8.59 -0.97 -0.59
CA ASN A 484 9.16 -0.49 -1.83
C ASN A 484 9.31 1.04 -1.82
N SER A 485 10.55 1.51 -1.95
CA SER A 485 10.91 2.94 -1.97
C SER A 485 11.81 3.27 -3.16
N LEU A 486 11.97 4.56 -3.48
CA LEU A 486 12.89 5.05 -4.51
C LEU A 486 14.15 5.68 -3.87
N GLY A 487 15.27 5.64 -4.58
CA GLY A 487 16.51 6.29 -4.19
C GLY A 487 17.31 5.47 -3.19
N THR A 488 17.51 6.02 -1.98
CA THR A 488 18.37 5.44 -0.94
C THR A 488 17.64 5.36 0.39
N ILE A 489 18.15 4.55 1.33
CA ILE A 489 17.67 4.51 2.72
C ILE A 489 18.33 5.67 3.49
N ASP A 490 17.77 6.87 3.35
CA ASP A 490 18.12 8.06 4.11
C ASP A 490 17.13 8.32 5.25
N GLN A 491 17.30 9.43 5.96
CA GLN A 491 16.40 9.80 7.06
C GLN A 491 14.97 10.06 6.57
N HIS A 492 14.81 10.61 5.36
CA HIS A 492 13.50 10.84 4.76
C HIS A 492 12.78 9.52 4.48
N ALA A 493 13.47 8.53 3.90
CA ALA A 493 12.92 7.20 3.66
C ALA A 493 12.47 6.51 4.96
N LEU A 494 13.20 6.72 6.07
CA LEU A 494 12.82 6.24 7.40
C LEU A 494 11.63 7.00 8.00
N GLU A 495 11.48 8.30 7.73
CA GLU A 495 10.30 9.08 8.12
C GLU A 495 9.06 8.68 7.31
N GLN A 496 9.22 8.33 6.04
CA GLN A 496 8.14 7.74 5.22
C GLN A 496 7.71 6.35 5.71
N LEU A 497 8.48 5.73 6.61
CA LEU A 497 8.13 4.53 7.36
C LEU A 497 7.42 4.84 8.70
N HIS A 498 6.94 6.07 8.93
CA HIS A 498 6.13 6.41 10.11
C HIS A 498 4.95 5.45 10.31
N TYR A 499 4.38 4.88 9.24
CA TYR A 499 3.35 3.84 9.33
C TYR A 499 3.75 2.64 10.21
N VAL A 500 5.04 2.27 10.24
CA VAL A 500 5.58 1.22 11.14
C VAL A 500 5.51 1.65 12.59
N THR A 501 5.75 2.93 12.87
CA THR A 501 5.68 3.48 14.23
C THR A 501 4.24 3.55 14.75
N GLU A 502 3.27 3.65 13.85
CA GLU A 502 1.84 3.71 14.18
C GLU A 502 1.19 2.32 14.26
N LEU A 503 1.91 1.23 13.93
CA LEU A 503 1.36 -0.13 14.02
C LEU A 503 0.89 -0.48 15.43
N THR A 504 1.51 0.08 16.47
CA THR A 504 1.07 -0.11 17.87
C THR A 504 -0.29 0.48 18.17
N GLU A 505 -0.66 1.55 17.46
CA GLU A 505 -1.96 2.19 17.62
C GLU A 505 -3.04 1.50 16.76
N ARG A 506 -2.61 0.76 15.74
CA ARG A 506 -3.48 0.13 14.73
C ARG A 506 -3.58 -1.38 14.80
N ILE A 507 -2.77 -2.04 15.62
CA ILE A 507 -2.80 -3.49 15.80
C ILE A 507 -2.68 -3.81 17.29
N LYS A 508 -3.58 -4.64 17.79
CA LYS A 508 -3.50 -5.21 19.14
C LYS A 508 -3.11 -6.69 19.07
N ALA A 509 -2.22 -7.12 19.96
CA ALA A 509 -1.88 -8.53 20.11
C ALA A 509 -3.00 -9.27 20.88
N LYS A 510 -3.39 -8.73 22.04
CA LYS A 510 -4.37 -9.33 22.97
C LYS A 510 -5.65 -8.52 23.10
N ALA A 511 -6.75 -9.20 23.46
CA ALA A 511 -8.02 -8.56 23.78
C ALA A 511 -7.95 -7.84 25.15
N ALA A 512 -8.65 -6.71 25.28
CA ALA A 512 -8.71 -5.98 26.55
C ALA A 512 -9.58 -6.75 27.56
N GLY A 513 -8.96 -7.52 28.46
CA GLY A 513 -9.69 -8.33 29.44
C GLY A 513 -8.88 -9.02 30.54
N GLU A 514 -7.56 -9.20 30.41
CA GLU A 514 -6.73 -9.80 31.47
C GLU A 514 -5.86 -8.74 32.16
N GLY A 515 -5.89 -8.76 33.49
CA GLY A 515 -5.54 -7.62 34.33
C GLY A 515 -4.07 -7.19 34.32
N SER A 516 -3.92 -5.87 34.17
CA SER A 516 -2.89 -5.00 34.75
C SER A 516 -1.44 -5.14 34.25
N ARG A 517 -0.98 -3.98 33.73
CA ARG A 517 0.39 -3.62 33.29
C ARG A 517 0.80 -4.36 32.02
N GLN A 518 1.19 -3.58 31.01
CA GLN A 518 2.43 -3.77 30.24
C GLN A 518 2.23 -3.48 28.72
N GLU A 519 2.26 -2.19 28.32
CA GLU A 519 2.56 -1.80 26.93
C GLU A 519 3.90 -2.39 26.43
N ARG A 520 4.77 -2.86 27.34
CA ARG A 520 6.02 -3.56 27.03
C ARG A 520 5.87 -5.05 26.68
N GLU A 521 4.79 -5.75 27.06
CA GLU A 521 4.63 -7.20 26.80
C GLU A 521 4.06 -7.50 25.41
N ASP A 522 3.14 -6.67 24.91
CA ASP A 522 2.60 -6.80 23.54
C ASP A 522 3.72 -6.83 22.49
N SER A 523 4.80 -6.10 22.77
CA SER A 523 5.95 -5.95 21.89
C SER A 523 6.76 -7.23 21.61
N ALA A 524 6.75 -8.20 22.53
CA ALA A 524 7.42 -9.49 22.36
C ALA A 524 6.54 -10.52 21.63
N GLU A 525 5.22 -10.37 21.72
CA GLU A 525 4.26 -11.24 21.02
C GLU A 525 4.13 -10.86 19.55
N PHE A 526 4.23 -9.57 19.20
CA PHE A 526 4.23 -9.09 17.81
C PHE A 526 5.31 -9.75 16.95
N VAL A 527 6.50 -10.02 17.52
CA VAL A 527 7.66 -10.60 16.82
C VAL A 527 7.37 -11.97 16.18
N ARG A 528 6.43 -12.75 16.73
CA ARG A 528 6.12 -14.11 16.23
C ARG A 528 5.21 -14.12 15.01
N PHE A 529 4.49 -13.03 14.74
CA PHE A 529 3.38 -13.02 13.77
C PHE A 529 3.53 -11.98 12.67
N PHE A 530 4.41 -11.01 12.89
CA PHE A 530 4.76 -10.06 11.86
C PHE A 530 5.49 -10.78 10.71
N PRO A 531 5.25 -10.35 9.46
CA PRO A 531 5.82 -10.98 8.29
C PRO A 531 7.35 -10.82 8.28
N ALA A 532 8.04 -11.62 7.45
CA ALA A 532 9.41 -11.27 7.08
C ALA A 532 9.41 -9.92 6.34
N PHE A 533 10.37 -9.04 6.64
CA PHE A 533 10.44 -7.73 6.01
C PHE A 533 11.48 -7.70 4.90
N VAL A 534 11.09 -7.22 3.72
CA VAL A 534 11.99 -7.07 2.57
C VAL A 534 11.95 -5.62 2.12
N TRP A 535 13.07 -4.91 2.19
CA TRP A 535 13.16 -3.56 1.64
C TRP A 535 13.63 -3.63 0.19
N ALA A 536 12.76 -3.23 -0.75
CA ALA A 536 13.06 -3.08 -2.16
C ALA A 536 13.36 -1.62 -2.47
N VAL A 537 14.65 -1.28 -2.65
CA VAL A 537 15.12 0.08 -2.92
C VAL A 537 15.31 0.26 -4.42
N ARG A 538 14.44 1.04 -5.04
CA ARG A 538 14.35 1.23 -6.49
C ARG A 538 15.18 2.43 -6.95
N ASP A 539 15.68 2.39 -8.19
CA ASP A 539 16.52 3.45 -8.77
C ASP A 539 17.74 3.78 -7.89
N PHE A 540 18.41 2.73 -7.38
CA PHE A 540 19.57 2.88 -6.52
C PHE A 540 20.78 3.41 -7.31
N THR A 541 21.44 4.44 -6.79
CA THR A 541 22.53 5.16 -7.49
C THR A 541 23.88 5.12 -6.78
N LEU A 542 23.94 4.58 -5.55
CA LEU A 542 25.17 4.52 -4.77
C LEU A 542 25.96 3.25 -5.07
N GLN A 543 27.27 3.30 -4.87
CA GLN A 543 28.09 2.11 -4.76
C GLN A 543 27.92 1.50 -3.37
N LEU A 544 27.76 0.18 -3.30
CA LEU A 544 27.67 -0.55 -2.03
C LEU A 544 29.07 -0.72 -1.41
N GLU A 545 29.67 0.40 -1.02
CA GLU A 545 30.97 0.46 -0.35
C GLU A 545 30.87 1.17 1.00
N LEU A 546 31.52 0.62 2.02
CA LEU A 546 31.64 1.22 3.35
C LEU A 546 33.08 1.03 3.84
N ASP A 547 33.73 2.12 4.26
CA ASP A 547 35.13 2.14 4.70
C ASP A 547 36.11 1.50 3.69
N GLY A 548 35.84 1.69 2.38
CA GLY A 548 36.65 1.15 1.28
C GLY A 548 36.48 -0.36 1.05
N ARG A 549 35.48 -0.99 1.68
CA ARG A 549 35.12 -2.40 1.47
C ARG A 549 33.75 -2.50 0.80
N GLU A 550 33.64 -3.36 -0.22
CA GLU A 550 32.35 -3.76 -0.78
C GLU A 550 31.49 -4.45 0.28
N ILE A 551 30.25 -3.98 0.42
CA ILE A 551 29.25 -4.52 1.33
C ILE A 551 28.06 -5.09 0.56
N THR A 552 27.32 -5.99 1.23
CA THR A 552 26.07 -6.54 0.71
C THR A 552 24.90 -5.58 0.91
N GLU A 553 23.83 -5.80 0.15
CA GLU A 553 22.56 -5.06 0.29
C GLU A 553 22.00 -5.15 1.73
N ASP A 554 22.15 -6.30 2.38
CA ASP A 554 21.71 -6.51 3.76
C ASP A 554 22.60 -5.74 4.76
N GLU A 555 23.92 -5.74 4.55
CA GLU A 555 24.83 -4.92 5.36
C GLU A 555 24.54 -3.42 5.19
N TYR A 556 24.15 -2.98 3.99
CA TYR A 556 23.68 -1.61 3.75
C TYR A 556 22.44 -1.28 4.58
N LEU A 557 21.42 -2.15 4.56
CA LEU A 557 20.21 -1.97 5.37
C LEU A 557 20.52 -1.93 6.86
N GLU A 558 21.26 -2.91 7.37
CA GLU A 558 21.59 -2.96 8.81
C GLU A 558 22.46 -1.77 9.21
N ASN A 559 23.31 -1.26 8.33
CA ASN A 559 24.06 -0.02 8.56
C ASN A 559 23.14 1.22 8.63
N SER A 560 22.16 1.34 7.72
CA SER A 560 21.18 2.43 7.75
C SER A 560 20.27 2.41 8.98
N LEU A 561 20.04 1.23 9.56
CA LEU A 561 19.24 1.06 10.78
C LEU A 561 20.06 1.22 12.08
N LYS A 562 21.40 1.36 12.00
CA LYS A 562 22.22 1.61 13.20
C LYS A 562 21.82 2.91 13.89
N ARG A 563 21.73 2.83 15.21
CA ARG A 563 21.55 3.99 16.08
C ARG A 563 22.83 4.83 16.10
N ARG A 564 22.70 6.15 15.96
CA ARG A 564 23.82 7.09 16.14
C ARG A 564 23.73 7.71 17.53
N GLU A 565 24.82 7.70 18.28
CA GLU A 565 24.87 8.33 19.60
C GLU A 565 24.64 9.85 19.49
N GLY A 566 23.79 10.41 20.35
CA GLY A 566 23.49 11.85 20.38
C GLY A 566 22.37 12.35 19.46
N GLN A 567 21.72 11.48 18.67
CA GLN A 567 20.55 11.87 17.87
C GLN A 567 19.24 11.95 18.70
N PRO A 568 18.27 12.81 18.32
CA PRO A 568 16.95 12.87 18.95
C PRO A 568 16.23 11.52 18.90
N GLU A 569 15.62 11.09 20.02
CA GLU A 569 14.92 9.79 20.11
C GLU A 569 13.83 9.59 19.04
N LYS A 570 13.22 10.69 18.57
CA LYS A 570 12.16 10.62 17.55
C LYS A 570 12.66 10.08 16.20
N LEU A 571 13.89 10.39 15.82
CA LEU A 571 14.50 9.93 14.55
C LEU A 571 14.92 8.45 14.61
N ASP A 572 15.09 7.91 15.83
CA ASP A 572 15.42 6.50 16.08
C ASP A 572 14.18 5.60 16.19
N LEU A 573 12.97 6.14 16.34
CA LEU A 573 11.73 5.37 16.52
C LEU A 573 11.45 4.39 15.37
N PRO A 574 11.48 4.78 14.07
CA PRO A 574 11.28 3.84 12.97
C PRO A 574 12.30 2.70 12.98
N LYS A 575 13.58 3.02 13.26
CA LYS A 575 14.67 2.03 13.34
C LYS A 575 14.43 1.02 14.46
N LYS A 576 14.06 1.51 15.64
CA LYS A 576 13.73 0.69 16.81
C LYS A 576 12.58 -0.27 16.51
N TYR A 577 11.51 0.21 15.91
CA TYR A 577 10.34 -0.62 15.61
C TYR A 577 10.59 -1.62 14.47
N LEU A 578 11.39 -1.25 13.47
CA LEU A 578 11.85 -2.20 12.46
C LEU A 578 12.65 -3.36 13.07
N HIS A 579 13.56 -3.06 14.00
CA HIS A 579 14.30 -4.10 14.72
C HIS A 579 13.41 -4.97 15.61
N GLN A 580 12.43 -4.35 16.27
CA GLN A 580 11.55 -5.02 17.21
C GLN A 580 10.53 -5.91 16.52
N TYR A 581 9.83 -5.41 15.50
CA TYR A 581 8.70 -6.11 14.88
C TYR A 581 9.11 -7.06 13.77
N PHE A 582 10.18 -6.75 13.06
CA PHE A 582 10.60 -7.54 11.91
C PHE A 582 11.99 -8.10 12.18
N PRO A 583 12.14 -9.18 12.96
CA PRO A 583 13.46 -9.73 13.32
C PRO A 583 14.23 -10.24 12.09
N SER A 584 13.50 -10.77 11.10
CA SER A 584 14.05 -11.16 9.80
C SER A 584 13.83 -10.02 8.80
N ARG A 585 14.92 -9.43 8.33
CA ARG A 585 14.94 -8.35 7.34
C ARG A 585 15.86 -8.71 6.20
N LYS A 586 15.48 -8.34 4.99
CA LYS A 586 16.25 -8.54 3.76
C LYS A 586 16.23 -7.25 2.96
N CYS A 587 17.31 -6.95 2.25
CA CYS A 587 17.39 -5.79 1.36
C CYS A 587 17.67 -6.24 -0.07
N PHE A 588 17.07 -5.53 -1.03
CA PHE A 588 17.40 -5.60 -2.45
C PHE A 588 17.48 -4.19 -3.00
N VAL A 589 18.55 -3.91 -3.73
CA VAL A 589 18.67 -2.68 -4.51
C VAL A 589 18.41 -2.98 -5.97
N PHE A 590 17.75 -2.04 -6.64
CA PHE A 590 17.39 -2.17 -8.05
C PHE A 590 17.87 -0.94 -8.81
N ASP A 591 18.62 -1.18 -9.86
CA ASP A 591 18.98 -0.18 -10.85
C ASP A 591 17.71 0.25 -11.59
N ARG A 592 17.79 1.38 -12.28
CA ARG A 592 16.67 1.86 -13.07
C ARG A 592 16.37 0.88 -14.22
N PRO A 593 15.13 0.39 -14.37
CA PRO A 593 14.83 -0.71 -15.30
C PRO A 593 14.94 -0.32 -16.78
N ALA A 594 14.71 0.94 -17.13
CA ALA A 594 14.80 1.47 -18.48
C ALA A 594 15.10 2.99 -18.46
N PRO A 595 15.53 3.60 -19.58
CA PRO A 595 15.67 5.05 -19.68
C PRO A 595 14.37 5.79 -19.36
N ARG A 596 14.47 7.00 -18.79
CA ARG A 596 13.32 7.80 -18.30
C ARG A 596 12.16 7.90 -19.30
N ARG A 597 12.46 8.09 -20.59
CA ARG A 597 11.47 8.20 -21.67
C ARG A 597 10.62 6.95 -21.88
N ASP A 598 11.13 5.79 -21.47
CA ASP A 598 10.51 4.48 -21.69
C ASP A 598 9.78 3.96 -20.43
N LEU A 599 10.00 4.57 -19.26
CA LEU A 599 9.40 4.14 -17.98
C LEU A 599 7.87 4.18 -17.97
N ALA A 600 7.25 5.14 -18.68
CA ALA A 600 5.79 5.23 -18.79
C ALA A 600 5.18 4.03 -19.55
N ARG A 601 5.99 3.33 -20.35
CA ARG A 601 5.57 2.20 -21.20
C ARG A 601 6.24 0.90 -20.76
N LEU A 602 6.67 0.80 -19.51
CA LEU A 602 7.47 -0.32 -19.01
C LEU A 602 6.79 -1.69 -19.20
N ASP A 603 5.45 -1.75 -19.15
CA ASP A 603 4.66 -2.97 -19.41
C ASP A 603 4.68 -3.40 -20.90
N GLU A 604 4.90 -2.45 -21.81
CA GLU A 604 4.95 -2.68 -23.25
C GLU A 604 6.35 -3.05 -23.73
N LEU A 605 7.38 -2.68 -22.97
CA LEU A 605 8.77 -2.91 -23.36
C LEU A 605 9.11 -4.41 -23.33
N PRO A 606 9.78 -4.93 -24.37
CA PRO A 606 10.33 -6.27 -24.32
C PRO A 606 11.53 -6.31 -23.35
N GLU A 607 11.73 -7.43 -22.66
CA GLU A 607 12.81 -7.59 -21.67
C GLU A 607 14.20 -7.23 -22.22
N ALA A 608 14.46 -7.52 -23.50
CA ALA A 608 15.75 -7.26 -24.14
C ALA A 608 16.17 -5.78 -24.16
N VAL A 609 15.24 -4.85 -23.89
CA VAL A 609 15.50 -3.40 -23.86
C VAL A 609 15.71 -2.89 -22.43
N LEU A 610 15.41 -3.72 -21.43
CA LEU A 610 15.61 -3.37 -20.02
C LEU A 610 17.09 -3.49 -19.63
N SER A 611 17.48 -2.78 -18.57
CA SER A 611 18.84 -2.90 -18.01
C SER A 611 19.13 -4.36 -17.62
N PRO A 612 20.25 -4.94 -18.10
CA PRO A 612 20.69 -6.27 -17.69
C PRO A 612 20.89 -6.41 -16.18
N GLU A 613 21.42 -5.37 -15.54
CA GLU A 613 21.65 -5.29 -14.10
C GLU A 613 20.33 -5.37 -13.33
N PHE A 614 19.34 -4.55 -13.75
CA PHE A 614 17.99 -4.60 -13.19
C PHE A 614 17.35 -5.98 -13.32
N LEU A 615 17.46 -6.62 -14.50
CA LEU A 615 16.90 -7.94 -14.73
C LEU A 615 17.51 -8.99 -13.81
N GLU A 616 18.82 -8.93 -13.58
CA GLU A 616 19.48 -9.86 -12.67
C GLU A 616 19.10 -9.62 -11.21
N GLN A 617 19.02 -8.36 -10.76
CA GLN A 617 18.51 -7.99 -9.44
C GLN A 617 17.06 -8.47 -9.24
N ALA A 618 16.19 -8.26 -10.23
CA ALA A 618 14.80 -8.72 -10.21
C ALA A 618 14.70 -10.26 -10.13
N ARG A 619 15.54 -11.01 -10.85
CA ARG A 619 15.60 -12.48 -10.76
C ARG A 619 16.06 -12.94 -9.38
N ARG A 620 17.09 -12.29 -8.80
CA ARG A 620 17.57 -12.58 -7.45
C ARG A 620 16.48 -12.34 -6.41
N PHE A 621 15.76 -11.23 -6.51
CA PHE A 621 14.60 -10.92 -5.68
C PHE A 621 13.51 -12.00 -5.80
N CYS A 622 13.03 -12.29 -7.01
CA CYS A 622 11.97 -13.29 -7.21
C CYS A 622 12.39 -14.68 -6.70
N SER A 623 13.61 -15.08 -7.03
CA SER A 623 14.19 -16.36 -6.60
C SER A 623 14.29 -16.46 -5.08
N HIS A 624 14.65 -15.37 -4.39
CA HIS A 624 14.69 -15.33 -2.94
C HIS A 624 13.29 -15.48 -2.35
N ILE A 625 12.31 -14.70 -2.82
CA ILE A 625 10.93 -14.76 -2.31
C ILE A 625 10.34 -16.16 -2.53
N HIS A 626 10.46 -16.74 -3.73
CA HIS A 626 9.96 -18.09 -4.01
C HIS A 626 10.62 -19.20 -3.19
N GLN A 627 11.83 -18.97 -2.67
CA GLN A 627 12.55 -19.94 -1.84
C GLN A 627 12.23 -19.76 -0.35
N GLN A 628 12.34 -18.52 0.13
CA GLN A 628 12.42 -18.18 1.55
C GLN A 628 11.08 -17.76 2.14
N ALA A 629 10.13 -17.25 1.35
CA ALA A 629 8.83 -16.83 1.88
C ALA A 629 8.12 -18.02 2.54
N GLY A 630 7.76 -17.84 3.82
CA GLY A 630 7.07 -18.85 4.62
C GLY A 630 5.60 -18.95 4.26
N THR A 631 5.00 -20.12 4.54
CA THR A 631 3.54 -20.24 4.54
C THR A 631 2.96 -19.34 5.63
N LYS A 632 1.87 -18.63 5.35
CA LYS A 632 1.23 -17.75 6.34
C LYS A 632 0.67 -18.61 7.48
N THR A 633 0.95 -18.22 8.71
CA THR A 633 0.47 -18.90 9.92
C THR A 633 -0.19 -17.95 10.90
N LEU A 634 -1.14 -18.45 11.67
CA LEU A 634 -1.74 -17.80 12.83
C LEU A 634 -1.03 -18.18 14.14
N PRO A 635 -1.26 -17.45 15.24
CA PRO A 635 -0.93 -17.89 16.61
C PRO A 635 -1.23 -19.38 16.84
N GLY A 636 -0.24 -20.11 17.36
CA GLY A 636 -0.29 -21.57 17.51
C GLY A 636 0.28 -22.36 16.33
N GLY A 637 0.76 -21.69 15.27
CA GLY A 637 1.36 -22.35 14.10
C GLY A 637 0.33 -22.89 13.11
N HIS A 638 -0.93 -22.46 13.22
CA HIS A 638 -2.00 -22.89 12.31
C HIS A 638 -1.76 -22.33 10.92
N VAL A 639 -1.68 -23.23 9.94
CA VAL A 639 -1.43 -22.91 8.54
C VAL A 639 -2.67 -22.25 7.94
N VAL A 640 -2.50 -21.09 7.34
CA VAL A 640 -3.58 -20.35 6.68
C VAL A 640 -3.81 -20.92 5.28
N THR A 641 -5.07 -21.21 4.97
CA THR A 641 -5.57 -21.53 3.63
C THR A 641 -6.20 -20.28 2.99
N GLY A 642 -6.61 -20.35 1.73
CA GLY A 642 -7.31 -19.24 1.09
C GLY A 642 -8.62 -18.88 1.82
N THR A 643 -9.39 -19.89 2.24
CA THR A 643 -10.62 -19.68 3.03
C THR A 643 -10.34 -18.88 4.31
N LEU A 644 -9.31 -19.27 5.06
CA LEU A 644 -8.89 -18.58 6.28
C LEU A 644 -8.39 -17.15 6.00
N LEU A 645 -7.66 -16.95 4.90
CA LEU A 645 -7.19 -15.63 4.49
C LEU A 645 -8.35 -14.68 4.18
N GLY A 646 -9.38 -15.18 3.48
CA GLY A 646 -10.60 -14.41 3.20
C GLY A 646 -11.34 -14.02 4.48
N ASN A 647 -11.50 -14.97 5.41
CA ASN A 647 -12.14 -14.69 6.69
C ASN A 647 -11.32 -13.70 7.56
N LEU A 648 -9.99 -13.77 7.52
CA LEU A 648 -9.11 -12.77 8.16
C LEU A 648 -9.34 -11.37 7.60
N ALA A 649 -9.40 -11.24 6.27
CA ALA A 649 -9.64 -9.95 5.61
C ALA A 649 -10.98 -9.35 6.06
N VAL A 650 -12.05 -10.15 6.08
CA VAL A 650 -13.37 -9.72 6.59
C VAL A 650 -13.28 -9.30 8.05
N THR A 651 -12.71 -10.15 8.91
CA THR A 651 -12.62 -9.89 10.36
C THR A 651 -11.88 -8.58 10.67
N TYR A 652 -10.77 -8.32 9.99
CA TYR A 652 -10.02 -7.08 10.20
C TYR A 652 -10.70 -5.86 9.62
N VAL A 653 -11.31 -5.96 8.44
CA VAL A 653 -12.04 -4.83 7.84
C VAL A 653 -13.27 -4.48 8.68
N ASP A 654 -14.03 -5.47 9.17
CA ASP A 654 -15.19 -5.23 10.03
C ASP A 654 -14.79 -4.58 11.38
N ALA A 655 -13.64 -4.96 11.93
CA ALA A 655 -13.08 -4.29 13.10
C ALA A 655 -12.81 -2.79 12.80
N ILE A 656 -12.15 -2.49 11.69
CA ILE A 656 -11.86 -1.10 11.28
C ILE A 656 -13.16 -0.31 11.05
N ARG A 657 -14.13 -0.88 10.33
CA ARG A 657 -15.42 -0.23 10.03
C ARG A 657 -16.26 0.04 11.28
N SER A 658 -16.16 -0.81 12.29
CA SER A 658 -16.82 -0.60 13.59
C SER A 658 -16.07 0.37 14.51
N GLY A 659 -14.94 0.93 14.07
CA GLY A 659 -14.08 1.82 14.86
C GLY A 659 -13.21 1.09 15.89
N ALA A 660 -13.20 -0.25 15.87
CA ALA A 660 -12.31 -1.06 16.69
C ALA A 660 -10.92 -1.20 16.04
N VAL A 661 -9.90 -1.43 16.87
CA VAL A 661 -8.55 -1.73 16.40
C VAL A 661 -8.45 -3.23 16.11
N PRO A 662 -8.01 -3.65 14.91
CA PRO A 662 -7.73 -5.05 14.60
C PRO A 662 -6.91 -5.74 15.68
N CYS A 663 -7.42 -6.86 16.19
CA CYS A 663 -6.79 -7.64 17.26
C CYS A 663 -6.47 -9.06 16.75
N LEU A 664 -5.21 -9.47 16.89
CA LEU A 664 -4.74 -10.79 16.45
C LEU A 664 -5.44 -11.92 17.20
N GLU A 665 -5.47 -11.87 18.53
CA GLU A 665 -6.11 -12.89 19.36
C GLU A 665 -7.61 -13.02 19.07
N SER A 666 -8.32 -11.89 19.01
CA SER A 666 -9.76 -11.87 18.73
C SER A 666 -10.07 -12.42 17.34
N ALA A 667 -9.24 -12.10 16.34
CA ALA A 667 -9.39 -12.67 15.00
C ALA A 667 -9.20 -14.18 14.99
N VAL A 668 -8.18 -14.70 15.69
CA VAL A 668 -7.96 -16.15 15.79
C VAL A 668 -9.14 -16.85 16.47
N LEU A 669 -9.70 -16.26 17.54
CA LEU A 669 -10.86 -16.81 18.23
C LEU A 669 -12.11 -16.82 17.34
N ALA A 670 -12.40 -15.72 16.63
CA ALA A 670 -13.52 -15.63 15.70
C ALA A 670 -13.39 -16.67 14.57
N LEU A 671 -12.18 -16.82 14.01
CA LEU A 671 -11.89 -17.81 12.97
C LEU A 671 -12.03 -19.23 13.48
N ALA A 672 -11.55 -19.52 14.69
CA ALA A 672 -11.70 -20.83 15.31
C ALA A 672 -13.18 -21.18 15.46
N GLN A 673 -14.02 -20.24 15.90
CA GLN A 673 -15.47 -20.47 16.00
C GLN A 673 -16.11 -20.77 14.65
N MET A 674 -15.78 -20.00 13.61
CA MET A 674 -16.31 -20.20 12.25
C MET A 674 -15.86 -21.54 11.65
N GLU A 675 -14.57 -21.84 11.71
CA GLU A 675 -14.01 -23.07 11.12
C GLU A 675 -14.40 -24.32 11.91
N ASN A 676 -14.45 -24.27 13.25
CA ASN A 676 -14.87 -25.42 14.04
C ASN A 676 -16.35 -25.73 13.82
N SER A 677 -17.20 -24.71 13.68
CA SER A 677 -18.61 -24.89 13.30
C SER A 677 -18.74 -25.54 11.91
N ALA A 678 -17.98 -25.03 10.92
CA ALA A 678 -17.94 -25.61 9.58
C ALA A 678 -17.38 -27.05 9.58
N ALA A 679 -16.38 -27.34 10.42
CA ALA A 679 -15.79 -28.67 10.58
C ALA A 679 -16.78 -29.68 11.15
N VAL A 680 -17.64 -29.27 12.10
CA VAL A 680 -18.74 -30.12 12.58
C VAL A 680 -19.70 -30.44 11.44
N GLY A 681 -20.14 -29.42 10.68
CA GLY A 681 -21.04 -29.62 9.54
C GLY A 681 -20.46 -30.54 8.46
N GLU A 682 -19.19 -30.35 8.10
CA GLU A 682 -18.49 -31.18 7.11
C GLU A 682 -18.31 -32.63 7.59
N ALA A 683 -17.99 -32.82 8.87
CA ALA A 683 -17.85 -34.15 9.46
C ALA A 683 -19.18 -34.91 9.50
N VAL A 684 -20.28 -34.22 9.84
CA VAL A 684 -21.64 -34.81 9.83
C VAL A 684 -22.07 -35.17 8.40
N ALA A 685 -21.84 -34.29 7.43
CA ALA A 685 -22.15 -34.57 6.03
C ALA A 685 -21.35 -35.77 5.50
N ALA A 686 -20.06 -35.86 5.82
CA ALA A 686 -19.22 -37.00 5.47
C ALA A 686 -19.71 -38.29 6.13
N TYR A 687 -20.13 -38.24 7.39
CA TYR A 687 -20.73 -39.37 8.09
C TYR A 687 -22.00 -39.87 7.38
N GLU A 688 -22.93 -38.96 7.06
CA GLU A 688 -24.20 -39.26 6.40
C GLU A 688 -23.99 -39.84 4.99
N GLU A 689 -23.04 -39.28 4.22
CA GLU A 689 -22.70 -39.79 2.89
C GLU A 689 -22.14 -41.22 2.95
N GLN A 690 -21.18 -41.47 3.86
CA GLN A 690 -20.57 -42.80 4.00
C GLN A 690 -21.57 -43.83 4.53
N LEU A 691 -22.43 -43.42 5.48
CA LEU A 691 -23.49 -44.27 5.98
C LEU A 691 -24.50 -44.60 4.89
N GLY A 692 -24.97 -43.60 4.13
CA GLY A 692 -25.92 -43.79 3.03
C GLY A 692 -25.41 -44.71 1.92
N ARG A 693 -24.10 -44.67 1.63
CA ARG A 693 -23.48 -45.56 0.62
C ARG A 693 -23.32 -47.00 1.08
N ARG A 694 -23.15 -47.23 2.38
CA ARG A 694 -22.69 -48.52 2.93
C ARG A 694 -23.74 -49.25 3.75
N ALA A 695 -24.74 -48.55 4.27
CA ALA A 695 -25.79 -49.13 5.07
C ALA A 695 -26.74 -49.94 4.18
N ALA A 696 -26.74 -51.26 4.38
CA ALA A 696 -27.78 -52.15 3.89
C ALA A 696 -28.62 -52.59 5.09
N LEU A 697 -29.84 -52.05 5.20
CA LEU A 697 -30.76 -52.38 6.28
C LEU A 697 -31.83 -53.38 5.78
N PRO A 698 -32.23 -54.36 6.60
CA PRO A 698 -31.67 -54.67 7.92
C PRO A 698 -30.32 -55.41 7.84
N THR A 699 -29.46 -55.15 8.81
CA THR A 699 -28.21 -55.90 9.05
C THR A 699 -28.48 -57.24 9.72
N GLU A 700 -27.61 -58.23 9.54
CA GLU A 700 -27.78 -59.57 10.14
C GLU A 700 -27.61 -59.54 11.66
N SER A 701 -26.77 -58.63 12.18
CA SER A 701 -26.50 -58.53 13.61
C SER A 701 -26.25 -57.09 14.07
N LEU A 702 -26.54 -56.82 15.33
CA LEU A 702 -26.25 -55.50 15.93
C LEU A 702 -24.74 -55.16 15.91
N PRO A 703 -23.81 -56.10 16.18
CA PRO A 703 -22.37 -55.83 16.04
C PRO A 703 -21.94 -55.37 14.65
N GLU A 704 -22.56 -55.90 13.58
CA GLU A 704 -22.29 -55.47 12.21
C GLU A 704 -22.68 -54.00 11.99
N LEU A 705 -23.88 -53.62 12.44
CA LEU A 705 -24.37 -52.24 12.37
C LEU A 705 -23.46 -51.27 13.15
N LEU A 706 -23.07 -51.66 14.37
CA LEU A 706 -22.20 -50.85 15.22
C LEU A 706 -20.78 -50.73 14.65
N ALA A 707 -20.26 -51.78 14.01
CA ALA A 707 -18.97 -51.72 13.34
C ALA A 707 -18.98 -50.76 12.14
N LEU A 708 -20.08 -50.75 11.38
CA LEU A 708 -20.29 -49.77 10.30
C LEU A 708 -20.33 -48.34 10.84
N HIS A 709 -21.15 -48.08 11.87
CA HIS A 709 -21.21 -46.78 12.53
C HIS A 709 -19.82 -46.32 13.02
N ALA A 710 -19.11 -47.18 13.76
CA ALA A 710 -17.79 -46.84 14.30
C ALA A 710 -16.77 -46.52 13.19
N GLN A 711 -16.91 -47.11 12.00
CA GLN A 711 -16.06 -46.76 10.88
C GLN A 711 -16.40 -45.36 10.32
N CYS A 712 -17.68 -45.09 10.06
CA CYS A 712 -18.12 -43.77 9.60
C CYS A 712 -17.76 -42.68 10.62
N GLU A 713 -17.92 -42.95 11.92
CA GLU A 713 -17.54 -42.05 13.02
C GLU A 713 -16.04 -41.72 12.97
N ARG A 714 -15.16 -42.72 12.80
CA ARG A 714 -13.71 -42.48 12.67
C ARG A 714 -13.36 -41.60 11.47
N GLU A 715 -14.05 -41.79 10.35
CA GLU A 715 -13.82 -41.00 9.14
C GLU A 715 -14.32 -39.55 9.32
N ALA A 716 -15.48 -39.37 9.95
CA ALA A 716 -16.01 -38.05 10.33
C ALA A 716 -15.09 -37.31 11.31
N LEU A 717 -14.61 -38.00 12.36
CA LEU A 717 -13.63 -37.44 13.30
C LEU A 717 -12.33 -37.05 12.60
N ARG A 718 -11.86 -37.83 11.62
CA ARG A 718 -10.68 -37.47 10.83
C ARG A 718 -10.92 -36.20 10.00
N ALA A 719 -12.09 -36.08 9.37
CA ALA A 719 -12.48 -34.87 8.63
C ALA A 719 -12.55 -33.65 9.55
N PHE A 720 -13.17 -33.79 10.73
CA PHE A 720 -13.21 -32.74 11.74
C PHE A 720 -11.80 -32.30 12.17
N MET A 721 -10.94 -33.23 12.58
CA MET A 721 -9.59 -32.93 13.06
C MET A 721 -8.67 -32.34 11.99
N ALA A 722 -8.95 -32.58 10.70
CA ALA A 722 -8.19 -31.99 9.60
C ALA A 722 -8.49 -30.50 9.40
N ARG A 723 -9.64 -30.02 9.89
CA ARG A 723 -10.12 -28.65 9.67
C ARG A 723 -10.21 -27.82 10.96
N ALA A 724 -10.62 -28.45 12.05
CA ALA A 724 -10.81 -27.80 13.34
C ALA A 724 -9.48 -27.33 13.94
N PHE A 725 -9.51 -26.17 14.60
CA PHE A 725 -8.37 -25.63 15.33
C PHE A 725 -8.82 -24.77 16.51
N LYS A 726 -7.96 -24.67 17.54
CA LYS A 726 -8.23 -23.88 18.77
C LYS A 726 -9.62 -24.12 19.39
N ASP A 727 -10.09 -25.38 19.41
CA ASP A 727 -11.31 -25.80 20.14
C ASP A 727 -11.01 -25.95 21.64
N GLU A 728 -10.71 -24.83 22.29
CA GLU A 728 -10.44 -24.79 23.72
C GLU A 728 -11.67 -25.26 24.51
N GLY A 729 -11.47 -26.23 25.40
CA GLY A 729 -12.57 -26.87 26.13
C GLY A 729 -13.37 -27.90 25.31
N GLN A 730 -12.92 -28.26 24.10
CA GLN A 730 -13.49 -29.33 23.26
C GLN A 730 -15.01 -29.18 23.08
N GLN A 731 -15.47 -27.96 22.85
CA GLN A 731 -16.89 -27.66 22.71
C GLN A 731 -17.43 -28.24 21.40
N TYR A 732 -16.74 -27.97 20.29
CA TYR A 732 -17.17 -28.42 18.96
C TYR A 732 -16.95 -29.93 18.78
N GLN A 733 -15.87 -30.48 19.37
CA GLN A 733 -15.67 -31.92 19.41
C GLN A 733 -16.79 -32.64 20.18
N ARG A 734 -17.25 -32.08 21.31
CA ARG A 734 -18.41 -32.62 22.04
C ARG A 734 -19.70 -32.50 21.23
N GLN A 735 -19.93 -31.36 20.58
CA GLN A 735 -21.09 -31.17 19.70
C GLN A 735 -21.13 -32.20 18.56
N LEU A 736 -19.99 -32.47 17.92
CA LEU A 736 -19.88 -33.52 16.90
C LEU A 736 -20.25 -34.88 17.48
N LYS A 737 -19.67 -35.23 18.64
CA LYS A 737 -19.94 -36.50 19.31
C LYS A 737 -21.42 -36.68 19.64
N ASP A 738 -22.06 -35.67 20.24
CA ASP A 738 -23.48 -35.72 20.61
C ASP A 738 -24.38 -35.90 19.37
N THR A 739 -23.99 -35.27 18.24
CA THR A 739 -24.69 -35.41 16.96
C THR A 739 -24.54 -36.82 16.39
N LEU A 740 -23.32 -37.38 16.41
CA LEU A 740 -23.05 -38.75 15.93
C LEU A 740 -23.69 -39.82 16.83
N ASP A 741 -23.74 -39.60 18.15
CA ASP A 741 -24.44 -40.48 19.10
C ASP A 741 -25.96 -40.49 18.82
N SER A 742 -26.54 -39.34 18.46
CA SER A 742 -27.96 -39.23 18.05
C SER A 742 -28.22 -39.95 16.72
N GLN A 743 -27.36 -39.76 15.73
CA GLN A 743 -27.41 -40.47 14.44
C GLN A 743 -27.25 -42.00 14.60
N ARG A 744 -26.44 -42.46 15.57
CA ARG A 744 -26.33 -43.88 15.91
C ARG A 744 -27.65 -44.43 16.43
N ALA A 745 -28.30 -43.70 17.35
CA ALA A 745 -29.59 -44.12 17.91
C ALA A 745 -30.65 -44.23 16.81
N GLU A 746 -30.73 -43.25 15.92
CA GLU A 746 -31.66 -43.28 14.77
C GLU A 746 -31.36 -44.45 13.82
N LEU A 747 -30.09 -44.72 13.52
CA LEU A 747 -29.69 -45.85 12.70
C LEU A 747 -30.12 -47.19 13.31
N CYS A 748 -30.00 -47.35 14.63
CA CYS A 748 -30.49 -48.54 15.33
C CYS A 748 -32.01 -48.69 15.19
N CYS A 749 -32.78 -47.62 15.42
CA CYS A 749 -34.24 -47.65 15.25
C CYS A 749 -34.64 -48.04 13.83
N ARG A 750 -34.05 -47.41 12.81
CA ARG A 750 -34.31 -47.72 11.41
C ARG A 750 -33.96 -49.16 11.04
N ASN A 751 -32.91 -49.73 11.64
CA ASN A 751 -32.54 -51.12 11.44
C ASN A 751 -33.52 -52.08 12.11
N GLU A 752 -34.01 -51.76 13.31
CA GLU A 752 -35.05 -52.52 14.00
C GLU A 752 -36.36 -52.51 13.20
N GLU A 753 -36.79 -51.35 12.70
CA GLU A 753 -37.97 -51.19 11.86
C GLU A 753 -37.84 -52.00 10.56
N ALA A 754 -36.76 -51.81 9.80
CA ALA A 754 -36.52 -52.55 8.57
C ALA A 754 -36.46 -54.08 8.79
N SER A 755 -35.90 -54.50 9.93
CA SER A 755 -35.86 -55.92 10.32
C SER A 755 -37.26 -56.43 10.65
N SER A 756 -38.05 -55.66 11.40
CA SER A 756 -39.43 -55.99 11.73
C SER A 756 -40.29 -56.13 10.47
N ASP A 757 -40.25 -55.14 9.58
CA ASP A 757 -41.02 -55.12 8.33
C ASP A 757 -40.67 -56.31 7.45
N ARG A 758 -39.37 -56.61 7.29
CA ARG A 758 -38.90 -57.77 6.53
C ARG A 758 -39.39 -59.08 7.15
N CYS A 759 -39.32 -59.22 8.47
CA CYS A 759 -39.78 -60.41 9.16
C CYS A 759 -41.29 -60.61 9.02
N GLN A 760 -42.08 -59.54 9.17
CA GLN A 760 -43.53 -59.58 9.00
C GLN A 760 -43.90 -59.98 7.57
N ALA A 761 -43.26 -59.38 6.56
CA ALA A 761 -43.51 -59.72 5.15
C ALA A 761 -43.22 -61.20 4.86
N VAL A 762 -42.09 -61.73 5.34
CA VAL A 762 -41.72 -63.15 5.18
C VAL A 762 -42.70 -64.06 5.91
N LEU A 763 -43.14 -63.70 7.12
CA LEU A 763 -44.11 -64.50 7.88
C LEU A 763 -45.47 -64.53 7.19
N MET A 764 -45.95 -63.40 6.67
CA MET A 764 -47.19 -63.34 5.90
C MET A 764 -47.14 -64.23 4.65
N GLU A 765 -46.01 -64.22 3.93
CA GLU A 765 -45.82 -65.07 2.75
C GLU A 765 -45.81 -66.56 3.13
N LEU A 766 -45.05 -66.93 4.16
CA LEU A 766 -44.92 -68.32 4.59
C LEU A 766 -46.18 -68.86 5.31
N SER A 767 -46.99 -67.98 5.92
CA SER A 767 -48.22 -68.37 6.62
C SER A 767 -49.44 -68.43 5.72
N GLN A 768 -49.38 -67.91 4.49
CA GLN A 768 -50.54 -67.81 3.60
C GLN A 768 -51.23 -69.15 3.41
N GLU A 769 -50.49 -70.19 3.03
CA GLU A 769 -51.05 -71.53 2.78
C GLU A 769 -51.62 -72.16 4.07
N LEU A 770 -50.94 -71.94 5.20
CA LEU A 770 -51.41 -72.40 6.51
C LEU A 770 -52.73 -71.73 6.88
N GLU A 771 -52.85 -70.42 6.65
CA GLU A 771 -54.05 -69.62 6.91
C GLU A 771 -55.22 -69.99 6.00
N GLU A 772 -54.96 -70.22 4.71
CA GLU A 772 -55.95 -70.72 3.75
C GLU A 772 -56.50 -72.09 4.22
N ARG A 773 -55.62 -73.04 4.58
CA ARG A 773 -56.03 -74.35 5.12
C ARG A 773 -56.83 -74.23 6.43
N VAL A 774 -56.54 -73.25 7.28
CA VAL A 774 -57.35 -72.96 8.49
C VAL A 774 -58.73 -72.46 8.09
N CYS A 775 -58.83 -71.49 7.18
CA CYS A 775 -60.08 -70.90 6.73
C CYS A 775 -60.99 -71.91 5.99
N GLU A 776 -60.40 -72.82 5.22
CA GLU A 776 -61.11 -73.90 4.54
C GLU A 776 -61.55 -75.03 5.49
N GLY A 777 -61.13 -74.98 6.76
CA GLY A 777 -61.45 -75.99 7.75
C GLY A 777 -60.71 -77.31 7.55
N SER A 778 -59.57 -77.33 6.84
CA SER A 778 -58.79 -78.53 6.55
C SER A 778 -58.26 -79.25 7.81
N TYR A 779 -58.18 -78.54 8.94
CA TYR A 779 -57.79 -79.07 10.25
C TYR A 779 -58.97 -79.52 11.12
N SER A 780 -60.22 -79.35 10.68
CA SER A 780 -61.42 -79.80 11.41
C SER A 780 -61.69 -81.29 11.19
N VAL A 781 -60.67 -82.11 11.43
CA VAL A 781 -60.68 -83.57 11.31
C VAL A 781 -60.01 -84.21 12.54
N PRO A 782 -60.30 -85.47 12.88
CA PRO A 782 -59.61 -86.18 13.96
C PRO A 782 -58.07 -86.20 13.74
N GLY A 783 -57.33 -85.72 14.73
CA GLY A 783 -55.87 -85.51 14.66
C GLY A 783 -55.43 -84.23 13.92
N GLY A 784 -56.37 -83.36 13.56
CA GLY A 784 -56.11 -82.11 12.83
C GLY A 784 -55.27 -81.09 13.61
N TYR A 785 -55.34 -81.09 14.95
CA TYR A 785 -54.46 -80.24 15.78
C TYR A 785 -52.99 -80.63 15.62
N ARG A 786 -52.69 -81.93 15.53
CA ARG A 786 -51.31 -82.40 15.31
C ARG A 786 -50.79 -81.98 13.93
N ARG A 787 -51.63 -82.06 12.90
CA ARG A 787 -51.28 -81.60 11.54
C ARG A 787 -50.99 -80.10 11.52
N LEU A 788 -51.82 -79.29 12.18
CA LEU A 788 -51.59 -77.85 12.30
C LEU A 788 -50.24 -77.54 12.95
N LEU A 789 -49.88 -78.26 14.03
CA LEU A 789 -48.60 -78.08 14.70
C LEU A 789 -47.40 -78.50 13.82
N ASP A 790 -47.56 -79.54 13.01
CA ASP A 790 -46.52 -79.99 12.08
C ASP A 790 -46.33 -78.98 10.94
N ASP A 791 -47.41 -78.48 10.33
CA ASP A 791 -47.37 -77.44 9.30
C ASP A 791 -46.81 -76.11 9.84
N GLN A 792 -47.19 -75.73 11.07
CA GLN A 792 -46.63 -74.56 11.75
C GLN A 792 -45.13 -74.72 12.03
N ARG A 793 -44.67 -75.94 12.37
CA ARG A 793 -43.24 -76.22 12.56
C ARG A 793 -42.47 -76.10 11.26
N GLU A 794 -43.00 -76.64 10.16
CA GLU A 794 -42.39 -76.51 8.83
C GLU A 794 -42.27 -75.04 8.41
N MET A 795 -43.32 -74.24 8.66
CA MET A 795 -43.30 -72.80 8.41
C MET A 795 -42.20 -72.09 9.20
N VAL A 796 -42.04 -72.43 10.49
CA VAL A 796 -40.97 -71.89 11.34
C VAL A 796 -39.58 -72.29 10.83
N GLU A 797 -39.39 -73.54 10.41
CA GLU A 797 -38.13 -74.02 9.83
C GLU A 797 -37.79 -73.25 8.54
N ARG A 798 -38.77 -73.07 7.65
CA ARG A 798 -38.62 -72.26 6.44
C ARG A 798 -38.28 -70.81 6.77
N TYR A 799 -38.96 -70.21 7.75
CA TYR A 799 -38.66 -68.85 8.20
C TYR A 799 -37.23 -68.70 8.72
N GLN A 800 -36.74 -69.68 9.49
CA GLN A 800 -35.37 -69.67 10.02
C GLN A 800 -34.32 -69.66 8.90
N LEU A 801 -34.58 -70.33 7.78
CA LEU A 801 -33.67 -70.42 6.63
C LEU A 801 -33.58 -69.15 5.77
N VAL A 802 -34.53 -68.22 5.87
CA VAL A 802 -34.51 -66.97 5.06
C VAL A 802 -33.38 -66.04 5.50
N PRO A 803 -32.41 -65.66 4.65
CA PRO A 803 -31.37 -64.68 5.03
C PRO A 803 -31.92 -63.25 5.06
N GLY A 804 -31.18 -62.33 5.69
CA GLY A 804 -31.48 -60.89 5.67
C GLY A 804 -32.71 -60.49 6.48
N LYS A 805 -33.10 -61.27 7.49
CA LYS A 805 -34.21 -60.94 8.40
C LYS A 805 -33.82 -59.88 9.43
N GLY A 806 -32.56 -59.92 9.84
CA GLY A 806 -31.98 -59.02 10.83
C GLY A 806 -32.39 -59.28 12.28
N ILE A 807 -32.08 -58.30 13.13
CA ILE A 807 -32.05 -58.45 14.60
C ILE A 807 -33.41 -58.71 15.27
N MET A 808 -34.52 -58.39 14.62
CA MET A 808 -35.88 -58.56 15.16
C MET A 808 -36.47 -59.94 14.87
N ALA A 809 -35.76 -60.82 14.16
CA ALA A 809 -36.30 -62.08 13.65
C ALA A 809 -36.94 -62.98 14.71
N ALA A 810 -36.30 -63.13 15.88
CA ALA A 810 -36.83 -63.97 16.95
C ALA A 810 -38.06 -63.33 17.64
N LYS A 811 -38.00 -62.02 17.90
CA LYS A 811 -39.07 -61.28 18.58
C LYS A 811 -40.36 -61.26 17.75
N VAL A 812 -40.25 -60.91 16.46
CA VAL A 812 -41.40 -60.86 15.54
C VAL A 812 -42.01 -62.24 15.34
N LEU A 813 -41.19 -63.28 15.21
CA LEU A 813 -41.70 -64.66 15.14
C LEU A 813 -42.47 -65.04 16.40
N GLN A 814 -41.95 -64.72 17.58
CA GLN A 814 -42.63 -65.02 18.85
C GLN A 814 -43.98 -64.29 18.94
N GLU A 815 -44.03 -63.01 18.59
CA GLU A 815 -45.26 -62.21 18.55
C GLU A 815 -46.27 -62.77 17.54
N PHE A 816 -45.80 -63.18 16.36
CA PHE A 816 -46.63 -63.83 15.35
C PHE A 816 -47.23 -65.14 15.86
N LEU A 817 -46.43 -66.05 16.42
CA LEU A 817 -46.90 -67.34 16.94
C LEU A 817 -47.90 -67.16 18.07
N LYS A 818 -47.67 -66.18 18.96
CA LYS A 818 -48.61 -65.80 20.01
C LYS A 818 -49.93 -65.29 19.44
N SER A 819 -49.90 -64.52 18.33
CA SER A 819 -51.12 -64.06 17.66
C SER A 819 -51.98 -65.21 17.09
N LYS A 820 -51.36 -66.35 16.77
CA LYS A 820 -52.02 -67.54 16.20
C LYS A 820 -52.47 -68.56 17.25
N GLU A 821 -52.17 -68.32 18.53
CA GLU A 821 -52.48 -69.25 19.62
C GLU A 821 -53.99 -69.46 19.82
N THR A 822 -54.79 -68.42 19.62
CA THR A 822 -56.27 -68.49 19.69
C THR A 822 -56.84 -69.42 18.62
N VAL A 823 -56.30 -69.34 17.40
CA VAL A 823 -56.68 -70.22 16.29
C VAL A 823 -56.28 -71.67 16.61
N ALA A 824 -55.07 -71.88 17.12
CA ALA A 824 -54.61 -73.21 17.51
C ALA A 824 -55.47 -73.82 18.64
N GLN A 825 -55.90 -73.01 19.62
CA GLN A 825 -56.81 -73.44 20.68
C GLN A 825 -58.20 -73.82 20.15
N ALA A 826 -58.73 -73.06 19.17
CA ALA A 826 -60.01 -73.38 18.54
C ALA A 826 -59.95 -74.71 17.76
N VAL A 827 -58.86 -74.95 17.02
CA VAL A 827 -58.62 -76.23 16.33
C VAL A 827 -58.46 -77.38 17.33
N LEU A 828 -57.77 -77.17 18.45
CA LEU A 828 -57.64 -78.18 19.52
C LEU A 828 -58.99 -78.60 20.10
N GLN A 829 -59.86 -77.64 20.41
CA GLN A 829 -61.20 -77.92 20.92
C GLN A 829 -62.04 -78.68 19.88
N SER A 830 -61.94 -78.30 18.60
CA SER A 830 -62.64 -78.99 17.51
C SER A 830 -62.15 -80.44 17.35
N ASP A 831 -60.84 -80.66 17.36
CA ASP A 831 -60.22 -81.98 17.25
C ASP A 831 -60.60 -82.90 18.42
N GLN A 832 -60.58 -82.39 19.66
CA GLN A 832 -61.03 -83.15 20.85
C GLN A 832 -62.48 -83.62 20.69
N ASN A 833 -63.39 -82.71 20.32
CA ASN A 833 -64.80 -83.03 20.10
C ASN A 833 -65.02 -84.06 18.99
N LEU A 834 -64.25 -83.97 17.89
CA LEU A 834 -64.36 -84.89 16.76
C LEU A 834 -63.75 -86.27 17.08
N THR A 835 -62.63 -86.29 17.81
CA THR A 835 -61.97 -87.53 18.25
C THR A 835 -62.81 -88.28 19.28
N ASP A 836 -63.44 -87.57 20.22
CA ASP A 836 -64.35 -88.18 21.20
C ASP A 836 -65.59 -88.77 20.52
N ARG A 837 -66.20 -88.04 19.57
CA ARG A 837 -67.30 -88.56 18.74
C ARG A 837 -66.89 -89.78 17.91
N GLN A 838 -65.67 -89.81 17.39
CA GLN A 838 -65.19 -90.96 16.62
C GLN A 838 -64.99 -92.20 17.52
N ARG A 839 -64.49 -92.02 18.75
CA ARG A 839 -64.36 -93.11 19.73
C ARG A 839 -65.72 -93.66 20.18
N GLU A 840 -66.73 -92.80 20.34
CA GLU A 840 -68.10 -93.22 20.64
C GLU A 840 -68.66 -94.10 19.50
N LEU A 841 -68.51 -93.68 18.24
CA LEU A 841 -68.96 -94.45 17.06
C LEU A 841 -68.20 -95.77 16.86
N GLU A 842 -66.89 -95.80 17.11
CA GLU A 842 -66.07 -97.02 17.03
C GLU A 842 -66.34 -97.99 18.20
N GLY A 843 -66.67 -97.46 19.38
CA GLY A 843 -67.12 -98.22 20.55
C GLY A 843 -68.48 -98.89 20.33
N ASP A 844 -69.42 -98.19 19.70
CA ASP A 844 -70.73 -98.74 19.33
C ASP A 844 -70.64 -99.80 18.20
N SER A 845 -69.67 -99.69 17.28
CA SER A 845 -69.46 -100.70 16.22
C SER A 845 -68.89 -102.04 16.73
N ARG A 846 -68.22 -102.05 17.89
CA ARG A 846 -67.72 -103.28 18.55
C ARG A 846 -68.81 -103.98 19.37
N ALA A 847 -69.95 -103.35 19.60
CA ALA A 847 -71.16 -103.97 20.14
C ALA A 847 -72.07 -104.46 19.00
N GLY A 848 -71.59 -105.42 18.20
CA GLY A 848 -72.46 -106.19 17.30
C GLY A 848 -73.46 -107.06 18.10
N PRO A 849 -74.63 -107.39 17.52
CA PRO A 849 -75.83 -107.76 18.26
C PRO A 849 -75.66 -109.09 19.01
N MET A 850 -75.92 -109.08 20.32
CA MET A 850 -76.14 -110.31 21.06
C MET A 850 -77.54 -110.83 20.67
N VAL A 851 -77.54 -111.98 20.00
CA VAL A 851 -78.72 -112.66 19.45
C VAL A 851 -79.57 -113.26 20.58
N LEU A 852 -80.89 -113.03 20.43
CA LEU A 852 -82.09 -113.56 21.11
C LEU A 852 -82.46 -112.97 22.48
#